data_AF-A0AA88XHK9-F1
#
_entry.id   AF-A0AA88XHK9-F1
#
_cell.length_a   1.000
_cell.length_b   1.000
_cell.length_c   1.000
_cell.angle_alpha   90.00
_cell.angle_beta   90.00
_cell.angle_gamma   90.00
#
_symmetry.space_group_name_H-M   'P 1'
#
loop_
_entity.id
_entity.type
_entity.pdbx_description
1 polymer ?
#
loop_
_entity_poly.entity_id
_entity_poly.type
_entity_poly.pdbx_seq_one_letter_code
_entity_poly.pdbx_strand_id
1 'polypeptide(L)'
;MAILRVCFWFLVLCCTVCTESKYMVYNTSQGIVPGKLDVHLVPHTHDDVGWMKTVDQYYVGSNNSIQAFFQRWWRDQSEAVQSTVKQLVNSGQLEFIFEEEALVKGKHYITRTNHITWTMGTDFKYQISICSDMVPEYGQVNSLCQPRTLLLVFGLLYLPKFLLEIFIDDGRVNVFYSTPTLYTDAKYAADESWQLKINDFFPYAIRPNAYFTGYFTSRPALKGYVRMLSGYYLAARQLEFFSRSIAGRSTDTLADALAIAQHHDAVSGTERQHVADDYAKRLSMGYKEAEESVAASLACMVESASTVGCGNPKTKFQQAKKFPHSELDLTLGKKLVIVVYNALGWKRVDVVRLPVASENVTVHDSNGKEIESQILPVANVSIAIRNYYARAYLGVSPRATPKYWLAFTASVPPLGFSTYVVSKSNGTDAAATLVRQLTYMSTNENETIEVGTGNLKLFYSGNEGKLTQFVNNRSLVNASVEQSFSYGSGDSQASGAYIFRPNVTYPVNSEGQTPLTVFRGPLFDEVHQRFNSWIYQITRVYKEKEHAELEFTVGPIPIDDGIGKEILTQITTTMKSNKTFYTDSNGRDFLERIRDYRADWDLEVNEPVAGNCYPINLGVYMKDDITEMPILVDRSVGGSSIVDGQLELMLHRRLLHDDSGGLVFQLNETVRVLNACMGLTIQGRYYLRIDPLGEGAKWRRSFGQEIYSPFLLAFTEQVAASIMENSGFIGLSPLICVLQELEDGDALLRLTHLYEVLISFIFGLWQKYLVINIMPHFPVGEDADLSNIASVKLEKLFSVRKISKVSEMSLSANQEREAMEKKRLLWKVEGSHDERPTSPRGGPVDPLKLVVELAPMEIRTFVINFS
;
A
#
# COMPACT_ATOMS: atom_id res chain seq x y z
N MET A 1 59.20 -57.09 23.99
CA MET A 1 58.36 -57.41 22.81
C MET A 1 57.04 -58.13 23.13
N ALA A 2 56.89 -58.84 24.26
CA ALA A 2 55.62 -59.50 24.61
C ALA A 2 54.51 -58.52 25.09
N ILE A 3 54.88 -57.46 25.84
CA ILE A 3 53.91 -56.48 26.37
C ILE A 3 53.29 -55.61 25.28
N LEU A 4 54.04 -55.25 24.24
CA LEU A 4 53.51 -54.48 23.10
C LEU A 4 52.50 -55.27 22.25
N ARG A 5 52.63 -56.61 22.17
CA ARG A 5 51.70 -57.46 21.43
C ARG A 5 50.39 -57.69 22.19
N VAL A 6 50.43 -57.72 23.52
CA VAL A 6 49.22 -57.84 24.36
C VAL A 6 48.41 -56.54 24.33
N CYS A 7 49.06 -55.37 24.38
CA CYS A 7 48.35 -54.09 24.26
C CYS A 7 47.74 -53.85 22.87
N PHE A 8 48.38 -54.32 21.79
CA PHE A 8 47.83 -54.21 20.44
C PHE A 8 46.58 -55.08 20.25
N TRP A 9 46.58 -56.31 20.79
CA TRP A 9 45.40 -57.17 20.75
C TRP A 9 44.26 -56.69 21.66
N PHE A 10 44.57 -56.08 22.82
CA PHE A 10 43.55 -55.47 23.68
C PHE A 10 42.91 -54.22 23.04
N LEU A 11 43.68 -53.41 22.30
CA LEU A 11 43.14 -52.28 21.53
C LEU A 11 42.27 -52.75 20.36
N VAL A 12 42.68 -53.81 19.65
CA VAL A 12 41.89 -54.40 18.55
C VAL A 12 40.62 -55.09 19.07
N LEU A 13 40.64 -55.68 20.27
CA LEU A 13 39.45 -56.25 20.91
C LEU A 13 38.47 -55.17 21.41
N CYS A 14 38.96 -54.04 21.95
CA CYS A 14 38.12 -52.89 22.31
C CYS A 14 37.53 -52.17 21.09
N CYS A 15 38.20 -52.19 19.94
CA CYS A 15 37.67 -51.64 18.68
C CYS A 15 36.75 -52.60 17.91
N THR A 16 36.54 -53.83 18.40
CA THR A 16 35.63 -54.83 17.78
C THR A 16 34.38 -55.11 18.62
N VAL A 17 34.11 -54.33 19.66
CA VAL A 17 32.73 -54.14 20.10
C VAL A 17 32.04 -53.39 18.98
N CYS A 18 31.46 -54.15 18.05
CA CYS A 18 30.42 -53.66 17.18
C CYS A 18 29.33 -53.11 18.11
N THR A 19 29.35 -51.80 18.36
CA THR A 19 28.10 -51.11 18.61
C THR A 19 27.35 -51.28 17.31
N GLU A 20 26.50 -52.31 17.25
CA GLU A 20 25.37 -52.26 16.35
C GLU A 20 24.74 -50.89 16.58
N SER A 21 24.84 -50.01 15.59
CA SER A 21 23.92 -48.89 15.49
C SER A 21 22.55 -49.54 15.32
N LYS A 22 21.90 -49.83 16.45
CA LYS A 22 20.47 -50.09 16.45
C LYS A 22 19.87 -48.81 15.89
N TYR A 23 19.40 -48.88 14.66
CA TYR A 23 18.39 -47.97 14.18
C TYR A 23 17.21 -48.13 15.14
N MET A 24 17.14 -47.28 16.16
CA MET A 24 15.93 -47.14 16.97
C MET A 24 14.87 -46.59 16.03
N VAL A 25 13.82 -47.37 15.81
CA VAL A 25 12.59 -46.85 15.22
C VAL A 25 11.97 -45.96 16.28
N TYR A 26 12.20 -44.65 16.18
CA TYR A 26 11.63 -43.67 17.11
C TYR A 26 10.14 -43.52 16.82
N ASN A 27 9.31 -43.48 17.86
CA ASN A 27 7.90 -43.19 17.71
C ASN A 27 7.69 -41.69 17.48
N THR A 28 7.82 -41.25 16.23
CA THR A 28 7.53 -39.87 15.80
C THR A 28 6.04 -39.63 15.56
N SER A 29 5.17 -40.60 15.87
CA SER A 29 3.72 -40.51 15.73
C SER A 29 2.99 -40.10 17.01
N GLN A 30 3.74 -39.64 18.03
CA GLN A 30 3.13 -39.11 19.26
C GLN A 30 2.25 -37.90 18.96
N GLY A 31 1.05 -37.90 19.53
CA GLY A 31 0.12 -36.77 19.52
C GLY A 31 -0.11 -36.24 20.93
N ILE A 32 -1.19 -35.48 21.13
CA ILE A 32 -1.56 -34.88 22.42
C ILE A 32 -1.76 -35.94 23.51
N VAL A 33 -1.21 -35.67 24.71
CA VAL A 33 -1.38 -36.54 25.89
C VAL A 33 -2.12 -35.79 27.01
N PRO A 34 -3.38 -36.13 27.31
CA PRO A 34 -4.15 -35.48 28.36
C PRO A 34 -3.42 -35.46 29.71
N GLY A 35 -3.45 -34.32 30.39
CA GLY A 35 -2.84 -34.14 31.71
C GLY A 35 -1.33 -33.91 31.71
N LYS A 36 -0.68 -33.84 30.54
CA LYS A 36 0.72 -33.42 30.41
C LYS A 36 0.83 -32.02 29.80
N LEU A 37 2.00 -31.40 29.95
CA LEU A 37 2.37 -30.26 29.12
C LEU A 37 2.70 -30.76 27.71
N ASP A 38 1.92 -30.34 26.73
CA ASP A 38 2.07 -30.67 25.32
C ASP A 38 2.87 -29.57 24.61
N VAL A 39 4.05 -29.93 24.10
CA VAL A 39 4.99 -29.05 23.38
C VAL A 39 4.90 -29.34 21.88
N HIS A 40 4.27 -28.41 21.17
CA HIS A 40 4.11 -28.43 19.72
C HIS A 40 5.38 -27.89 19.05
N LEU A 41 6.20 -28.77 18.49
CA LEU A 41 7.38 -28.38 17.70
C LEU A 41 6.94 -28.01 16.29
N VAL A 42 7.12 -26.75 15.90
CA VAL A 42 6.74 -26.23 14.58
C VAL A 42 7.99 -25.83 13.78
N PRO A 43 8.53 -26.72 12.93
CA PRO A 43 9.59 -26.36 12.00
C PRO A 43 9.11 -25.32 10.98
N HIS A 44 9.88 -24.26 10.80
CA HIS A 44 9.60 -23.23 9.78
C HIS A 44 10.90 -22.62 9.25
N THR A 45 10.84 -21.99 8.08
CA THR A 45 11.89 -21.10 7.59
C THR A 45 11.23 -19.79 7.18
N HIS A 46 11.85 -18.68 7.55
CA HIS A 46 11.43 -17.35 7.13
C HIS A 46 12.30 -16.97 5.91
N ASP A 47 11.69 -16.90 4.73
CA ASP A 47 12.42 -16.69 3.47
C ASP A 47 11.97 -15.34 2.86
N ASP A 48 12.74 -14.27 3.13
CA ASP A 48 12.43 -12.94 2.62
C ASP A 48 12.35 -12.90 1.10
N VAL A 49 11.28 -12.29 0.58
CA VAL A 49 11.10 -12.07 -0.87
C VAL A 49 11.86 -10.80 -1.30
N GLY A 50 13.14 -10.77 -0.93
CA GLY A 50 14.08 -9.66 -1.12
C GLY A 50 14.24 -8.79 0.12
N TRP A 51 15.49 -8.58 0.56
CA TRP A 51 15.83 -7.76 1.73
C TRP A 51 17.30 -7.33 1.66
N MET A 52 18.20 -8.25 2.02
CA MET A 52 19.66 -8.06 1.89
C MET A 52 20.18 -8.48 0.51
N LYS A 53 19.44 -9.36 -0.17
CA LYS A 53 19.66 -9.80 -1.55
C LYS A 53 18.35 -9.65 -2.32
N THR A 54 18.42 -9.67 -3.65
CA THR A 54 17.21 -9.67 -4.49
C THR A 54 16.45 -10.99 -4.37
N VAL A 55 15.19 -11.00 -4.79
CA VAL A 55 14.36 -12.21 -4.87
C VAL A 55 15.12 -13.33 -5.58
N ASP A 56 15.65 -13.05 -6.77
CA ASP A 56 16.33 -14.08 -7.56
C ASP A 56 17.63 -14.54 -6.90
N GLN A 57 18.40 -13.63 -6.29
CA GLN A 57 19.64 -13.99 -5.58
C GLN A 57 19.40 -14.89 -4.38
N TYR A 58 18.30 -14.68 -3.64
CA TYR A 58 17.86 -15.65 -2.64
C TYR A 58 17.43 -16.94 -3.35
N TYR A 59 16.59 -16.89 -4.38
CA TYR A 59 16.12 -18.11 -5.05
C TYR A 59 17.26 -19.02 -5.60
N VAL A 60 18.32 -18.46 -6.21
CA VAL A 60 19.40 -19.29 -6.77
C VAL A 60 20.47 -19.69 -5.73
N GLY A 61 20.52 -18.98 -4.59
CA GLY A 61 21.55 -19.15 -3.56
C GLY A 61 21.04 -19.67 -2.20
N SER A 62 19.73 -19.89 -2.05
CA SER A 62 19.06 -20.45 -0.87
C SER A 62 18.02 -21.52 -1.27
N ASN A 63 17.51 -22.31 -0.32
CA ASN A 63 16.47 -23.32 -0.56
C ASN A 63 15.08 -22.64 -0.66
N ASN A 64 14.22 -23.07 -1.59
CA ASN A 64 13.19 -22.22 -2.23
C ASN A 64 11.74 -22.45 -1.76
N SER A 65 11.44 -22.31 -0.47
CA SER A 65 10.19 -22.85 0.13
C SER A 65 9.13 -21.85 0.63
N ILE A 66 8.79 -20.77 -0.11
CA ILE A 66 7.63 -19.88 0.20
C ILE A 66 6.85 -19.51 -1.05
N GLN A 67 5.51 -19.41 -1.06
CA GLN A 67 4.64 -19.19 -2.24
C GLN A 67 5.22 -18.48 -3.48
N ALA A 68 5.87 -17.30 -3.39
CA ALA A 68 6.55 -16.69 -4.54
C ALA A 68 7.78 -17.51 -5.01
N PHE A 69 8.61 -17.97 -4.08
CA PHE A 69 9.68 -18.95 -4.29
C PHE A 69 9.16 -20.36 -4.61
N PHE A 70 8.06 -20.80 -4.01
CA PHE A 70 7.48 -22.13 -4.11
C PHE A 70 6.81 -22.30 -5.46
N GLN A 71 6.09 -21.31 -5.98
CA GLN A 71 5.53 -21.37 -7.32
C GLN A 71 6.64 -21.43 -8.37
N ARG A 72 7.72 -20.63 -8.21
CA ARG A 72 8.91 -20.69 -9.06
C ARG A 72 9.57 -22.07 -8.98
N TRP A 73 9.86 -22.53 -7.77
CA TRP A 73 10.43 -23.85 -7.49
C TRP A 73 9.58 -24.97 -8.07
N TRP A 74 8.27 -24.93 -7.87
CA TRP A 74 7.29 -25.90 -8.33
C TRP A 74 7.31 -26.08 -9.85
N ARG A 75 7.40 -24.97 -10.59
CA ARG A 75 7.50 -24.96 -12.06
C ARG A 75 8.80 -25.62 -12.56
N ASP A 76 9.87 -25.53 -11.78
CA ASP A 76 11.17 -26.14 -12.12
C ASP A 76 11.25 -27.63 -11.74
N GLN A 77 10.27 -28.17 -10.99
CA GLN A 77 10.31 -29.55 -10.50
C GLN A 77 9.80 -30.58 -11.52
N SER A 78 10.41 -31.77 -11.50
CA SER A 78 9.90 -32.94 -12.22
C SER A 78 8.54 -33.41 -11.68
N GLU A 79 7.74 -34.08 -12.52
CA GLU A 79 6.45 -34.66 -12.12
C GLU A 79 6.54 -35.58 -10.90
N ALA A 80 7.64 -36.33 -10.75
CA ALA A 80 7.88 -37.21 -9.61
C ALA A 80 8.02 -36.43 -8.29
N VAL A 81 8.77 -35.31 -8.32
CA VAL A 81 8.91 -34.42 -7.16
C VAL A 81 7.59 -33.74 -6.86
N GLN A 82 6.90 -33.24 -7.88
CA GLN A 82 5.57 -32.64 -7.72
C GLN A 82 4.57 -33.62 -7.09
N SER A 83 4.57 -34.89 -7.52
CA SER A 83 3.75 -35.94 -6.92
C SER A 83 4.10 -36.17 -5.45
N THR A 84 5.39 -36.20 -5.11
CA THR A 84 5.86 -36.37 -3.72
C THR A 84 5.38 -35.22 -2.83
N VAL A 85 5.53 -33.98 -3.28
CA VAL A 85 5.06 -32.80 -2.55
C VAL A 85 3.55 -32.83 -2.36
N LYS A 86 2.78 -33.20 -3.38
CA LYS A 86 1.33 -33.39 -3.25
C LYS A 86 1.00 -34.42 -2.16
N GLN A 87 1.75 -35.52 -2.07
CA GLN A 87 1.58 -36.49 -0.99
C GLN A 87 1.91 -35.90 0.39
N LEU A 88 2.99 -35.13 0.51
CA LEU A 88 3.37 -34.46 1.77
C LEU A 88 2.29 -33.48 2.23
N VAL A 89 1.76 -32.66 1.31
CA VAL A 89 0.66 -31.72 1.59
C VAL A 89 -0.62 -32.48 1.97
N ASN A 90 -1.00 -33.50 1.20
CA ASN A 90 -2.20 -34.29 1.47
C ASN A 90 -2.12 -35.07 2.80
N SER A 91 -0.91 -35.45 3.22
CA SER A 91 -0.69 -36.12 4.51
C SER A 91 -0.61 -35.16 5.71
N GLY A 92 -0.60 -33.84 5.47
CA GLY A 92 -0.42 -32.82 6.51
C GLY A 92 1.02 -32.65 7.00
N GLN A 93 2.00 -33.32 6.37
CA GLN A 93 3.43 -33.18 6.71
C GLN A 93 4.03 -31.87 6.21
N LEU A 94 3.41 -31.25 5.18
CA LEU A 94 3.75 -29.91 4.70
C LEU A 94 2.48 -29.05 4.71
N GLU A 95 2.44 -28.04 5.56
CA GLU A 95 1.33 -27.09 5.67
C GLU A 95 1.74 -25.72 5.10
N PHE A 96 0.90 -25.14 4.24
CA PHE A 96 1.11 -23.77 3.76
C PHE A 96 0.48 -22.78 4.72
N ILE A 97 1.31 -21.88 5.23
CA ILE A 97 0.91 -20.83 6.17
C ILE A 97 1.32 -19.51 5.57
N PHE A 98 0.41 -18.54 5.62
CA PHE A 98 0.70 -17.17 5.23
C PHE A 98 1.23 -16.44 6.46
N GLU A 99 2.33 -15.72 6.31
CA GLU A 99 2.85 -14.83 7.34
C GLU A 99 2.58 -13.39 6.92
N GLU A 100 1.89 -12.65 7.79
CA GLU A 100 2.06 -11.21 7.92
C GLU A 100 2.93 -11.05 9.16
N GLU A 101 4.14 -10.52 8.99
CA GLU A 101 5.16 -10.53 10.04
C GLU A 101 4.66 -9.73 11.25
N ALA A 102 4.60 -10.39 12.41
CA ALA A 102 4.32 -9.74 13.69
C ALA A 102 5.52 -9.95 14.61
N LEU A 103 6.39 -8.95 14.68
CA LEU A 103 7.49 -8.89 15.66
C LEU A 103 6.92 -8.74 17.07
N VAL A 104 6.67 -9.85 17.75
CA VAL A 104 6.21 -9.84 19.16
C VAL A 104 7.39 -10.14 20.08
N LYS A 105 7.94 -9.08 20.70
CA LYS A 105 8.69 -9.20 21.96
C LYS A 105 7.83 -8.67 23.10
N GLY A 106 6.93 -9.51 23.60
CA GLY A 106 6.17 -9.24 24.81
C GLY A 106 6.96 -9.58 26.08
N LYS A 107 6.79 -8.78 27.14
CA LYS A 107 7.13 -9.20 28.52
C LYS A 107 6.25 -10.40 28.90
N HIS A 108 6.83 -11.34 29.64
CA HIS A 108 6.28 -12.66 29.99
C HIS A 108 4.84 -12.66 30.54
N TYR A 109 3.90 -13.18 29.74
CA TYR A 109 2.70 -13.89 30.19
C TYR A 109 2.72 -15.27 29.51
N ILE A 110 3.25 -16.28 30.19
CA ILE A 110 3.99 -17.38 29.53
C ILE A 110 3.11 -18.33 28.67
N THR A 111 1.84 -18.57 28.98
CA THR A 111 0.81 -19.21 28.11
C THR A 111 -0.43 -19.54 28.97
N ARG A 112 -1.64 -19.59 28.40
CA ARG A 112 -2.81 -20.27 29.02
C ARG A 112 -2.89 -21.71 28.49
N THR A 113 -3.57 -22.64 29.16
CA THR A 113 -3.65 -24.10 28.82
C THR A 113 -2.33 -24.87 29.02
N ASN A 114 -2.41 -26.20 28.90
CA ASN A 114 -1.26 -27.11 28.89
C ASN A 114 -0.62 -27.28 27.49
N HIS A 115 -0.94 -26.42 26.51
CA HIS A 115 -0.35 -26.43 25.17
C HIS A 115 0.58 -25.23 24.96
N ILE A 116 1.83 -25.51 24.57
CA ILE A 116 2.83 -24.51 24.15
C ILE A 116 3.35 -24.82 22.75
N THR A 117 3.79 -23.78 22.04
CA THR A 117 4.42 -23.90 20.72
C THR A 117 5.87 -23.48 20.77
N TRP A 118 6.75 -24.22 20.10
CA TRP A 118 8.12 -23.83 19.81
C TRP A 118 8.27 -23.65 18.31
N THR A 119 8.50 -22.42 17.88
CA THR A 119 8.78 -22.06 16.49
C THR A 119 10.24 -22.41 16.17
N MET A 120 10.44 -23.62 15.65
CA MET A 120 11.76 -24.21 15.40
C MET A 120 12.31 -23.73 14.04
N GLY A 121 12.75 -22.48 13.98
CA GLY A 121 13.21 -21.85 12.74
C GLY A 121 13.73 -20.43 12.96
N THR A 122 14.37 -19.90 11.93
CA THR A 122 14.74 -18.48 11.76
C THR A 122 15.03 -18.27 10.28
N ASP A 123 15.46 -17.07 9.91
CA ASP A 123 15.71 -16.62 8.55
C ASP A 123 16.56 -17.64 7.79
N PHE A 124 16.03 -18.09 6.65
CA PHE A 124 16.73 -18.91 5.67
C PHE A 124 17.35 -20.20 6.27
N LYS A 125 16.71 -20.82 7.27
CA LYS A 125 17.13 -22.12 7.83
C LYS A 125 16.66 -23.29 6.96
N TYR A 126 17.09 -24.50 7.36
CA TYR A 126 16.80 -25.74 6.61
C TYR A 126 17.41 -25.80 5.20
N GLN A 127 18.46 -25.00 4.96
CA GLN A 127 19.34 -25.05 3.79
C GLN A 127 20.52 -25.98 4.08
N ILE A 128 20.53 -27.20 3.57
CA ILE A 128 21.77 -28.00 3.54
C ILE A 128 22.06 -28.40 2.10
N SER A 129 23.06 -27.73 1.52
CA SER A 129 24.00 -28.33 0.57
C SER A 129 25.26 -28.74 1.33
N ILE A 130 25.68 -30.00 1.24
CA ILE A 130 26.96 -30.46 1.77
C ILE A 130 28.09 -29.94 0.87
N CYS A 131 29.21 -29.56 1.52
CA CYS A 131 30.52 -29.14 1.00
C CYS A 131 30.78 -27.63 0.83
N SER A 132 31.11 -26.93 1.94
CA SER A 132 32.32 -26.08 1.98
C SER A 132 32.70 -25.53 3.36
N ASP A 133 31.80 -25.43 4.33
CA ASP A 133 32.10 -24.65 5.54
C ASP A 133 32.53 -25.51 6.73
N MET A 134 33.78 -25.96 6.70
CA MET A 134 34.55 -26.27 7.91
C MET A 134 35.75 -25.33 8.00
N VAL A 135 35.70 -24.39 8.94
CA VAL A 135 36.88 -23.73 9.50
C VAL A 135 37.66 -24.78 10.33
N PRO A 136 39.00 -24.78 10.31
CA PRO A 136 39.81 -25.94 10.66
C PRO A 136 40.16 -25.95 12.15
N GLU A 137 39.60 -26.90 12.89
CA GLU A 137 40.23 -27.35 14.13
C GLU A 137 39.94 -28.85 14.32
N TYR A 138 41.04 -29.61 14.39
CA TYR A 138 41.14 -31.07 14.43
C TYR A 138 41.01 -31.77 13.06
N GLY A 139 42.18 -32.20 12.57
CA GLY A 139 42.38 -32.78 11.25
C GLY A 139 41.95 -34.24 11.10
N GLN A 140 42.07 -34.66 9.83
CA GLN A 140 41.82 -35.98 9.23
C GLN A 140 40.34 -36.36 9.09
N VAL A 141 39.83 -36.41 7.85
CA VAL A 141 39.60 -37.66 7.09
C VAL A 141 39.29 -37.33 5.63
N ASN A 142 39.94 -38.07 4.72
CA ASN A 142 39.76 -38.06 3.28
C ASN A 142 38.54 -38.90 2.83
N SER A 143 38.01 -38.53 1.67
CA SER A 143 37.30 -39.35 0.66
C SER A 143 35.97 -40.00 1.04
N LEU A 144 34.88 -39.51 0.43
CA LEU A 144 33.87 -40.31 -0.31
C LEU A 144 32.72 -39.39 -0.79
N CYS A 145 32.84 -38.86 -2.01
CA CYS A 145 31.74 -38.23 -2.74
C CYS A 145 31.29 -39.17 -3.87
N GLN A 146 30.08 -39.73 -3.79
CA GLN A 146 29.27 -40.12 -4.95
C GLN A 146 27.76 -40.17 -4.58
N PRO A 147 26.85 -39.96 -5.56
CA PRO A 147 25.54 -39.39 -5.34
C PRO A 147 24.46 -40.46 -5.15
N ARG A 148 23.76 -40.43 -4.02
CA ARG A 148 22.47 -41.12 -3.84
C ARG A 148 21.53 -40.24 -3.02
N THR A 149 20.45 -39.84 -3.68
CA THR A 149 19.08 -39.71 -3.20
C THR A 149 18.87 -39.35 -1.72
N LEU A 150 18.17 -38.22 -1.50
CA LEU A 150 17.56 -37.79 -0.23
C LEU A 150 18.54 -37.48 0.92
N LEU A 151 19.10 -36.26 0.93
CA LEU A 151 19.72 -35.68 2.12
C LEU A 151 19.14 -34.29 2.44
N LEU A 152 17.81 -34.20 2.52
CA LEU A 152 17.07 -33.12 3.19
C LEU A 152 17.03 -33.32 4.73
N VAL A 153 17.76 -34.32 5.23
CA VAL A 153 17.57 -34.94 6.55
C VAL A 153 18.61 -34.47 7.59
N PHE A 154 19.70 -33.80 7.22
CA PHE A 154 20.79 -33.54 8.17
C PHE A 154 20.60 -32.33 9.11
N GLY A 155 19.74 -31.37 8.77
CA GLY A 155 19.52 -30.15 9.57
C GLY A 155 18.37 -30.24 10.57
N LEU A 156 17.35 -31.07 10.27
CA LEU A 156 16.16 -31.29 11.09
C LEU A 156 16.42 -32.17 12.32
N LEU A 157 17.59 -32.81 12.43
CA LEU A 157 17.72 -34.05 13.21
C LEU A 157 18.77 -34.08 14.31
N TYR A 158 19.48 -33.00 14.65
CA TYR A 158 20.43 -33.05 15.78
C TYR A 158 19.94 -32.33 17.03
N LEU A 159 19.38 -31.12 16.92
CA LEU A 159 18.82 -30.42 18.09
C LEU A 159 17.46 -31.00 18.55
N PRO A 160 16.48 -31.25 17.66
CA PRO A 160 15.20 -31.85 18.05
C PRO A 160 15.38 -33.28 18.54
N LYS A 161 16.31 -34.04 17.94
CA LYS A 161 16.58 -35.45 18.28
C LYS A 161 17.12 -35.63 19.70
N PHE A 162 18.05 -34.79 20.14
CA PHE A 162 18.59 -34.84 21.50
C PHE A 162 17.55 -34.40 22.56
N LEU A 163 16.71 -33.41 22.23
CA LEU A 163 15.61 -32.96 23.09
C LEU A 163 14.49 -34.00 23.19
N LEU A 164 14.09 -34.59 22.06
CA LEU A 164 13.13 -35.70 22.01
C LEU A 164 13.64 -36.90 22.81
N GLU A 165 14.93 -37.24 22.72
CA GLU A 165 15.56 -38.34 23.48
C GLU A 165 15.50 -38.10 25.00
N ILE A 166 15.81 -36.89 25.48
CA ILE A 166 15.76 -36.57 26.92
C ILE A 166 14.32 -36.50 27.44
N PHE A 167 13.40 -35.85 26.71
CA PHE A 167 12.06 -35.56 27.23
C PHE A 167 11.07 -36.71 27.04
N ILE A 168 11.18 -37.50 25.96
CA ILE A 168 10.29 -38.66 25.75
C ILE A 168 10.58 -39.76 26.78
N ASP A 169 11.85 -40.05 27.05
CA ASP A 169 12.24 -41.09 28.02
C ASP A 169 11.99 -40.66 29.48
N ASP A 170 12.05 -39.35 29.76
CA ASP A 170 11.73 -38.77 31.06
C ASP A 170 10.21 -38.68 31.35
N GLY A 171 9.39 -38.53 30.31
CA GLY A 171 7.93 -38.63 30.38
C GLY A 171 7.19 -37.52 31.13
N ARG A 172 7.88 -36.52 31.72
CA ARG A 172 7.26 -35.39 32.46
C ARG A 172 6.54 -34.39 31.55
N VAL A 173 6.98 -34.28 30.28
CA VAL A 173 6.35 -33.45 29.25
C VAL A 173 6.12 -34.29 28.00
N ASN A 174 5.19 -33.89 27.15
CA ASN A 174 4.92 -34.53 25.87
C ASN A 174 5.42 -33.60 24.75
N VAL A 175 6.26 -34.09 23.84
CA VAL A 175 6.90 -33.28 22.80
C VAL A 175 6.70 -33.96 21.45
N PHE A 176 6.13 -33.26 20.47
CA PHE A 176 5.83 -33.84 19.17
C PHE A 176 5.86 -32.78 18.04
N TYR A 177 6.04 -33.24 16.81
CA TYR A 177 5.93 -32.36 15.64
C TYR A 177 4.48 -31.92 15.43
N SER A 178 4.29 -30.64 15.15
CA SER A 178 2.99 -30.02 15.00
C SER A 178 3.03 -28.95 13.92
N THR A 179 1.85 -28.44 13.58
CA THR A 179 1.68 -27.21 12.82
C THR A 179 0.96 -26.16 13.68
N PRO A 180 0.97 -24.87 13.28
CA PRO A 180 0.15 -23.83 13.89
C PRO A 180 -1.34 -24.15 13.88
N THR A 181 -1.88 -24.79 12.83
CA THR A 181 -3.29 -25.22 12.80
C THR A 181 -3.58 -26.22 13.92
N LEU A 182 -2.77 -27.27 14.05
CA LEU A 182 -2.92 -28.26 15.12
C LEU A 182 -2.76 -27.65 16.52
N TYR A 183 -1.86 -26.69 16.67
CA TYR A 183 -1.71 -25.93 17.92
C TYR A 183 -2.97 -25.12 18.22
N THR A 184 -3.48 -24.34 17.25
CA THR A 184 -4.72 -23.55 17.42
C THR A 184 -5.93 -24.43 17.73
N ASP A 185 -6.07 -25.59 17.08
CA ASP A 185 -7.14 -26.56 17.37
C ASP A 185 -7.04 -27.09 18.80
N ALA A 186 -5.83 -27.38 19.29
CA ALA A 186 -5.61 -27.78 20.68
C ALA A 186 -5.98 -26.66 21.68
N LYS A 187 -5.63 -25.41 21.37
CA LYS A 187 -6.03 -24.24 22.18
C LYS A 187 -7.54 -24.04 22.19
N TYR A 188 -8.20 -24.28 21.06
CA TYR A 188 -9.66 -24.21 20.96
C TYR A 188 -10.33 -25.31 21.77
N ALA A 189 -9.84 -26.55 21.65
CA ALA A 189 -10.36 -27.72 22.36
C ALA A 189 -10.19 -27.65 23.88
N ALA A 190 -9.25 -26.82 24.38
CA ALA A 190 -9.09 -26.56 25.81
C ALA A 190 -10.29 -25.83 26.45
N ASP A 191 -11.19 -25.26 25.65
CA ASP A 191 -12.46 -24.65 26.08
C ASP A 191 -12.32 -23.51 27.13
N GLU A 192 -11.18 -22.82 27.07
CA GLU A 192 -10.85 -21.68 27.94
C GLU A 192 -11.51 -20.38 27.47
N SER A 193 -11.64 -19.42 28.40
CA SER A 193 -11.96 -18.02 28.07
C SER A 193 -10.69 -17.25 27.69
N TRP A 194 -10.78 -16.37 26.70
CA TRP A 194 -9.64 -15.60 26.17
C TRP A 194 -9.84 -14.10 26.33
N GLN A 195 -8.74 -13.37 26.52
CA GLN A 195 -8.76 -11.91 26.57
C GLN A 195 -9.12 -11.32 25.21
N LEU A 196 -9.94 -10.26 25.22
CA LEU A 196 -10.28 -9.51 24.03
C LEU A 196 -9.16 -8.51 23.70
N LYS A 197 -8.69 -8.53 22.44
CA LYS A 197 -7.85 -7.48 21.86
C LYS A 197 -8.65 -6.75 20.79
N ILE A 198 -8.71 -5.42 20.89
CA ILE A 198 -9.32 -4.53 19.91
C ILE A 198 -8.27 -3.58 19.32
N ASN A 199 -8.59 -2.87 18.23
CA ASN A 199 -7.69 -1.97 17.51
C ASN A 199 -6.46 -2.69 16.93
N ASP A 200 -5.29 -2.05 16.90
CA ASP A 200 -4.06 -2.56 16.28
C ASP A 200 -2.87 -2.66 17.26
N PHE A 201 -1.69 -2.97 16.72
CA PHE A 201 -0.43 -3.12 17.47
C PHE A 201 0.60 -2.02 17.13
N PHE A 202 0.14 -0.86 16.64
CA PHE A 202 1.03 0.25 16.28
C PHE A 202 1.12 1.32 17.37
N PRO A 203 2.26 2.05 17.43
CA PRO A 203 3.54 1.74 16.78
C PRO A 203 4.33 0.67 17.54
N TYR A 204 5.13 -0.12 16.80
CA TYR A 204 6.05 -1.11 17.37
C TYR A 204 7.34 -0.43 17.88
N ALA A 205 7.82 -0.88 19.04
CA ALA A 205 9.12 -0.50 19.59
C ALA A 205 9.84 -1.72 20.15
N ILE A 206 11.09 -1.93 19.73
CA ILE A 206 11.91 -3.06 20.23
C ILE A 206 12.57 -2.74 21.58
N ARG A 207 12.80 -1.46 21.88
CA ARG A 207 13.38 -0.89 23.10
C ARG A 207 12.84 0.54 23.30
N PRO A 208 12.98 1.16 24.48
CA PRO A 208 12.40 2.47 24.78
C PRO A 208 12.67 3.57 23.73
N ASN A 209 13.87 3.60 23.15
CA ASN A 209 14.31 4.63 22.21
C ASN A 209 14.41 4.13 20.74
N ALA A 210 13.66 3.08 20.40
CA ALA A 210 13.77 2.38 19.12
C ALA A 210 12.37 2.06 18.55
N TYR A 211 11.60 3.11 18.27
CA TYR A 211 10.30 3.01 17.61
C TYR A 211 10.48 2.82 16.10
N PHE A 212 9.86 1.77 15.57
CA PHE A 212 9.91 1.43 14.15
C PHE A 212 8.81 2.22 13.43
N THR A 213 8.96 3.55 13.39
CA THR A 213 8.02 4.46 12.74
C THR A 213 8.64 5.23 11.59
N GLY A 214 9.95 5.03 11.33
CA GLY A 214 10.65 5.61 10.20
C GLY A 214 10.27 4.95 8.86
N TYR A 215 10.06 3.63 8.86
CA TYR A 215 9.68 2.88 7.65
C TYR A 215 8.29 3.24 7.12
N PHE A 216 7.48 3.99 7.88
CA PHE A 216 6.26 4.55 7.35
C PHE A 216 6.53 5.50 6.17
N THR A 217 7.69 6.18 6.17
CA THR A 217 8.10 7.12 5.11
C THR A 217 9.36 6.69 4.32
N SER A 218 10.18 5.75 4.79
CA SER A 218 11.39 5.29 4.07
C SER A 218 11.11 4.92 2.61
N ARG A 219 11.98 5.34 1.69
CA ARG A 219 11.81 5.16 0.23
C ARG A 219 10.46 5.65 -0.32
N PRO A 220 10.10 6.93 -0.10
CA PRO A 220 8.79 7.46 -0.49
C PRO A 220 8.56 7.47 -2.02
N ALA A 221 9.63 7.40 -2.83
CA ALA A 221 9.51 7.19 -4.28
C ALA A 221 8.94 5.80 -4.60
N LEU A 222 9.45 4.74 -3.96
CA LEU A 222 9.00 3.37 -4.17
C LEU A 222 7.56 3.20 -3.67
N LYS A 223 7.22 3.73 -2.47
CA LYS A 223 5.85 3.74 -1.95
C LYS A 223 4.85 4.39 -2.92
N GLY A 224 5.21 5.56 -3.47
CA GLY A 224 4.42 6.23 -4.50
C GLY A 224 4.32 5.41 -5.80
N TYR A 225 5.40 4.73 -6.20
CA TYR A 225 5.43 3.88 -7.39
C TYR A 225 4.50 2.66 -7.26
N VAL A 226 4.52 2.00 -6.10
CA VAL A 226 3.62 0.88 -5.75
C VAL A 226 2.16 1.35 -5.75
N ARG A 227 1.84 2.46 -5.08
CA ARG A 227 0.47 3.01 -5.06
C ARG A 227 -0.06 3.31 -6.45
N MET A 228 0.71 4.04 -7.26
CA MET A 228 0.34 4.37 -8.64
C MET A 228 0.10 3.12 -9.48
N LEU A 229 1.00 2.13 -9.39
CA LEU A 229 0.88 0.90 -10.19
C LEU A 229 -0.25 -0.02 -9.70
N SER A 230 -0.57 0.02 -8.41
CA SER A 230 -1.72 -0.68 -7.83
C SER A 230 -3.05 -0.15 -8.42
N GLY A 231 -3.23 1.18 -8.46
CA GLY A 231 -4.38 1.80 -9.13
C GLY A 231 -4.42 1.55 -10.64
N TYR A 232 -3.26 1.61 -11.29
CA TYR A 232 -3.13 1.27 -12.72
C TYR A 232 -3.53 -0.19 -13.01
N TYR A 233 -3.08 -1.13 -12.20
CA TYR A 233 -3.37 -2.55 -12.33
C TYR A 233 -4.86 -2.86 -12.14
N LEU A 234 -5.54 -2.12 -11.25
CA LEU A 234 -7.01 -2.20 -11.12
C LEU A 234 -7.69 -1.79 -12.44
N ALA A 235 -7.32 -0.65 -13.01
CA ALA A 235 -7.88 -0.20 -14.29
C ALA A 235 -7.54 -1.16 -15.44
N ALA A 236 -6.32 -1.70 -15.46
CA ALA A 236 -5.85 -2.62 -16.50
C ALA A 236 -6.67 -3.90 -16.55
N ARG A 237 -6.94 -4.53 -15.40
CA ARG A 237 -7.77 -5.75 -15.33
C ARG A 237 -9.22 -5.52 -15.71
N GLN A 238 -9.78 -4.36 -15.36
CA GLN A 238 -11.12 -3.99 -15.82
C GLN A 238 -11.19 -3.89 -17.35
N LEU A 239 -10.23 -3.19 -17.96
CA LEU A 239 -10.16 -3.02 -19.41
C LEU A 239 -9.89 -4.34 -20.14
N GLU A 240 -9.04 -5.20 -19.59
CA GLU A 240 -8.81 -6.56 -20.08
C GLU A 240 -10.10 -7.38 -20.06
N PHE A 241 -10.85 -7.36 -18.95
CA PHE A 241 -12.13 -8.05 -18.83
C PHE A 241 -13.19 -7.53 -19.84
N PHE A 242 -13.29 -6.20 -20.01
CA PHE A 242 -14.29 -5.61 -20.91
C PHE A 242 -13.94 -5.81 -22.39
N SER A 243 -12.66 -5.82 -22.75
CA SER A 243 -12.22 -6.02 -24.14
C SER A 243 -12.27 -7.49 -24.57
N ARG A 244 -12.43 -8.43 -23.62
CA ARG A 244 -12.31 -9.89 -23.75
C ARG A 244 -10.87 -10.26 -24.07
N SER A 245 -10.22 -11.05 -23.21
CA SER A 245 -8.78 -11.36 -23.27
C SER A 245 -8.23 -11.43 -24.71
N ILE A 246 -7.31 -10.52 -25.03
CA ILE A 246 -6.65 -10.48 -26.33
C ILE A 246 -5.49 -11.48 -26.26
N ALA A 247 -5.60 -12.56 -27.04
CA ALA A 247 -4.64 -13.67 -27.03
C ALA A 247 -3.17 -13.20 -26.97
N GLY A 248 -2.44 -13.62 -25.93
CA GLY A 248 -1.01 -13.36 -25.74
C GLY A 248 -0.64 -12.08 -24.99
N ARG A 249 -1.61 -11.29 -24.51
CA ARG A 249 -1.36 -10.16 -23.59
C ARG A 249 -2.00 -10.44 -22.24
N SER A 250 -1.26 -10.20 -21.16
CA SER A 250 -1.72 -10.45 -19.78
C SER A 250 -1.25 -9.34 -18.85
N THR A 251 -1.97 -9.15 -17.75
CA THR A 251 -1.59 -8.26 -16.64
C THR A 251 -0.83 -8.99 -15.51
N ASP A 252 -0.56 -10.29 -15.67
CA ASP A 252 0.06 -11.16 -14.64
C ASP A 252 1.47 -10.71 -14.22
N THR A 253 2.32 -10.27 -15.16
CA THR A 253 3.67 -9.80 -14.81
C THR A 253 3.64 -8.59 -13.87
N LEU A 254 2.64 -7.72 -14.02
CA LEU A 254 2.42 -6.61 -13.09
C LEU A 254 1.83 -7.10 -11.77
N ALA A 255 0.95 -8.11 -11.80
CA ALA A 255 0.41 -8.76 -10.61
C ALA A 255 1.53 -9.33 -9.73
N ASP A 256 2.43 -10.12 -10.32
CA ASP A 256 3.60 -10.72 -9.65
C ASP A 256 4.51 -9.64 -9.07
N ALA A 257 4.81 -8.59 -9.84
CA ALA A 257 5.67 -7.50 -9.38
C ALA A 257 5.05 -6.71 -8.21
N LEU A 258 3.74 -6.45 -8.25
CA LEU A 258 3.02 -5.78 -7.16
C LEU A 258 2.92 -6.65 -5.91
N ALA A 259 2.71 -7.96 -6.08
CA ALA A 259 2.68 -8.93 -4.98
C ALA A 259 4.04 -9.00 -4.28
N ILE A 260 5.14 -9.10 -5.04
CA ILE A 260 6.51 -9.03 -4.49
C ILE A 260 6.72 -7.70 -3.75
N ALA A 261 6.26 -6.58 -4.34
CA ALA A 261 6.42 -5.28 -3.73
C ALA A 261 5.63 -5.08 -2.42
N GLN A 262 4.69 -5.97 -2.07
CA GLN A 262 4.02 -5.95 -0.76
C GLN A 262 4.84 -6.61 0.36
N HIS A 263 5.97 -7.26 0.06
CA HIS A 263 6.88 -7.82 1.06
C HIS A 263 7.23 -6.76 2.13
N HIS A 264 7.38 -7.20 3.37
CA HIS A 264 7.58 -6.33 4.53
C HIS A 264 8.93 -5.59 4.53
N ASP A 265 9.86 -5.93 3.62
CA ASP A 265 11.05 -5.12 3.30
C ASP A 265 10.99 -4.37 1.96
N ALA A 266 9.94 -4.55 1.17
CA ALA A 266 9.79 -3.87 -0.12
C ALA A 266 9.10 -2.51 0.04
N VAL A 267 7.76 -2.49 0.13
CA VAL A 267 7.02 -1.23 0.26
C VAL A 267 7.31 -0.50 1.56
N SER A 268 7.82 -1.17 2.60
CA SER A 268 8.31 -0.54 3.84
C SER A 268 9.55 0.33 3.59
N GLY A 269 10.36 0.01 2.58
CA GLY A 269 11.60 0.70 2.27
C GLY A 269 12.77 0.30 3.17
N THR A 270 12.79 -0.94 3.65
CA THR A 270 13.77 -1.47 4.61
C THR A 270 14.75 -2.49 4.04
N GLU A 271 14.78 -2.62 2.72
CA GLU A 271 15.74 -3.39 1.94
C GLU A 271 17.03 -2.61 1.60
N ARG A 272 18.06 -3.32 1.11
CA ARG A 272 19.26 -2.66 0.54
C ARG A 272 18.93 -1.94 -0.77
N GLN A 273 19.70 -0.90 -1.10
CA GLN A 273 19.46 -0.09 -2.31
C GLN A 273 19.34 -0.92 -3.61
N HIS A 274 20.25 -1.88 -3.84
CA HIS A 274 20.19 -2.68 -5.07
C HIS A 274 18.96 -3.60 -5.14
N VAL A 275 18.33 -3.92 -4.01
CA VAL A 275 17.08 -4.68 -3.93
C VAL A 275 15.90 -3.76 -4.22
N ALA A 276 15.91 -2.53 -3.68
CA ALA A 276 14.94 -1.49 -4.04
C ALA A 276 14.96 -1.22 -5.56
N ASP A 277 16.15 -1.18 -6.17
CA ASP A 277 16.34 -1.04 -7.60
C ASP A 277 15.76 -2.25 -8.38
N ASP A 278 15.88 -3.48 -7.85
CA ASP A 278 15.27 -4.69 -8.44
C ASP A 278 13.74 -4.65 -8.37
N TYR A 279 13.15 -4.21 -7.24
CA TYR A 279 11.71 -4.00 -7.13
C TYR A 279 11.20 -2.98 -8.15
N ALA A 280 11.86 -1.81 -8.23
CA ALA A 280 11.52 -0.78 -9.20
C ALA A 280 11.64 -1.28 -10.65
N LYS A 281 12.64 -2.11 -10.95
CA LYS A 281 12.83 -2.76 -12.25
C LYS A 281 11.68 -3.72 -12.57
N ARG A 282 11.30 -4.62 -11.66
CA ARG A 282 10.18 -5.56 -11.84
C ARG A 282 8.86 -4.83 -12.09
N LEU A 283 8.58 -3.83 -11.27
CA LEU A 283 7.40 -2.96 -11.41
C LEU A 283 7.38 -2.25 -12.78
N SER A 284 8.53 -1.76 -13.25
CA SER A 284 8.66 -1.15 -14.58
C SER A 284 8.41 -2.14 -15.73
N MET A 285 8.94 -3.37 -15.62
CA MET A 285 8.70 -4.44 -16.60
C MET A 285 7.23 -4.84 -16.65
N GLY A 286 6.61 -5.13 -15.50
CA GLY A 286 5.19 -5.47 -15.42
C GLY A 286 4.30 -4.33 -15.94
N TYR A 287 4.63 -3.08 -15.61
CA TYR A 287 3.91 -1.93 -16.15
C TYR A 287 3.97 -1.86 -17.67
N LYS A 288 5.13 -2.11 -18.29
CA LYS A 288 5.29 -2.06 -19.73
C LYS A 288 4.40 -3.07 -20.45
N GLU A 289 4.28 -4.29 -19.92
CA GLU A 289 3.42 -5.33 -20.48
C GLU A 289 1.93 -5.00 -20.28
N ALA A 290 1.55 -4.54 -19.07
CA ALA A 290 0.19 -4.09 -18.80
C ALA A 290 -0.21 -2.89 -19.66
N GLU A 291 0.72 -1.97 -19.96
CA GLU A 291 0.49 -0.82 -20.85
C GLU A 291 0.08 -1.26 -22.25
N GLU A 292 0.70 -2.32 -22.77
CA GLU A 292 0.36 -2.89 -24.08
C GLU A 292 -1.02 -3.56 -24.06
N SER A 293 -1.38 -4.25 -22.97
CA SER A 293 -2.71 -4.83 -22.78
C SER A 293 -3.79 -3.76 -22.70
N VAL A 294 -3.56 -2.69 -21.92
CA VAL A 294 -4.48 -1.55 -21.79
C VAL A 294 -4.67 -0.83 -23.12
N ALA A 295 -3.57 -0.54 -23.84
CA ALA A 295 -3.64 0.15 -25.13
C ALA A 295 -4.44 -0.66 -26.15
N ALA A 296 -4.23 -1.99 -26.19
CA ALA A 296 -4.99 -2.88 -27.05
C ALA A 296 -6.47 -2.96 -26.64
N SER A 297 -6.76 -3.07 -25.33
CA SER A 297 -8.12 -3.12 -24.80
C SER A 297 -8.92 -1.87 -25.13
N LEU A 298 -8.33 -0.68 -24.92
CA LEU A 298 -8.96 0.59 -25.29
C LEU A 298 -9.16 0.70 -26.80
N ALA A 299 -8.19 0.28 -27.61
CA ALA A 299 -8.33 0.27 -29.06
C ALA A 299 -9.49 -0.61 -29.52
N CYS A 300 -9.64 -1.80 -28.93
CA CYS A 300 -10.75 -2.69 -29.18
C CYS A 300 -12.10 -2.08 -28.82
N MET A 301 -12.20 -1.47 -27.63
CA MET A 301 -13.44 -0.87 -27.13
C MET A 301 -13.84 0.40 -27.92
N VAL A 302 -12.86 1.14 -28.45
CA VAL A 302 -13.10 2.33 -29.28
C VAL A 302 -13.47 1.98 -30.71
N GLU A 303 -12.86 0.93 -31.29
CA GLU A 303 -13.11 0.53 -32.69
C GLU A 303 -14.32 -0.39 -32.90
N SER A 304 -14.63 -1.26 -31.94
CA SER A 304 -15.73 -2.21 -32.06
C SER A 304 -16.99 -1.68 -31.39
N ALA A 305 -17.98 -1.31 -32.19
CA ALA A 305 -19.37 -1.21 -31.74
C ALA A 305 -20.07 -2.59 -31.66
N SER A 306 -19.36 -3.69 -31.97
CA SER A 306 -19.95 -5.03 -32.14
C SER A 306 -19.52 -6.02 -31.05
N THR A 307 -20.44 -6.95 -30.76
CA THR A 307 -20.35 -8.03 -29.75
C THR A 307 -19.45 -9.20 -30.15
N VAL A 308 -18.74 -9.13 -31.29
CA VAL A 308 -17.86 -10.19 -31.79
C VAL A 308 -16.41 -9.78 -31.55
N GLY A 309 -15.63 -10.66 -30.90
CA GLY A 309 -14.36 -10.36 -30.24
C GLY A 309 -13.33 -9.55 -31.05
N CYS A 310 -12.44 -8.88 -30.33
CA CYS A 310 -11.42 -8.03 -30.90
C CYS A 310 -10.20 -8.85 -31.38
N GLY A 311 -10.06 -9.01 -32.70
CA GLY A 311 -8.92 -9.74 -33.27
C GLY A 311 -7.64 -8.90 -33.33
N ASN A 312 -7.66 -7.77 -34.05
CA ASN A 312 -6.50 -6.90 -34.26
C ASN A 312 -6.97 -5.45 -34.43
N PRO A 313 -6.93 -4.62 -33.38
CA PRO A 313 -7.31 -3.23 -33.51
C PRO A 313 -6.31 -2.46 -34.39
N LYS A 314 -6.80 -1.59 -35.27
CA LYS A 314 -5.96 -0.75 -36.16
C LYS A 314 -5.37 0.44 -35.42
N THR A 315 -6.13 0.95 -34.46
CA THR A 315 -5.81 2.08 -33.60
C THR A 315 -4.69 1.70 -32.67
N LYS A 316 -3.68 2.57 -32.61
CA LYS A 316 -2.60 2.46 -31.65
C LYS A 316 -2.71 3.60 -30.65
N PHE A 317 -2.94 3.23 -29.39
CA PHE A 317 -2.88 4.14 -28.28
C PHE A 317 -1.48 4.16 -27.66
N GLN A 318 -1.08 5.33 -27.19
CA GLN A 318 0.09 5.53 -26.34
C GLN A 318 -0.36 6.05 -24.97
N GLN A 319 0.39 5.78 -23.91
CA GLN A 319 0.09 6.28 -22.57
C GLN A 319 1.24 7.14 -22.01
N ALA A 320 0.91 7.98 -21.02
CA ALA A 320 1.74 9.11 -20.61
C ALA A 320 3.13 8.77 -20.04
N LYS A 321 3.40 7.57 -19.50
CA LYS A 321 4.73 7.29 -18.92
C LYS A 321 5.85 7.26 -19.97
N LYS A 322 5.51 6.99 -21.23
CA LYS A 322 6.40 7.19 -22.38
C LYS A 322 6.26 8.60 -22.94
N PHE A 323 6.60 9.64 -22.16
CA PHE A 323 6.82 10.98 -22.72
C PHE A 323 8.32 11.27 -22.98
N PRO A 324 8.91 10.72 -24.05
CA PRO A 324 9.90 11.42 -24.87
C PRO A 324 9.31 11.95 -26.20
N HIS A 325 7.98 12.03 -26.32
CA HIS A 325 7.27 12.88 -27.31
C HIS A 325 6.68 14.14 -26.66
N SER A 326 7.31 14.60 -25.58
CA SER A 326 6.99 15.82 -24.84
C SER A 326 7.25 17.08 -25.67
N GLU A 327 6.50 17.23 -26.74
CA GLU A 327 6.16 18.44 -27.46
C GLU A 327 5.05 17.93 -28.36
N LEU A 328 3.81 18.14 -27.93
CA LEU A 328 2.69 17.94 -28.83
C LEU A 328 2.86 18.94 -29.97
N ASP A 329 3.60 18.55 -31.00
CA ASP A 329 3.81 19.37 -32.17
C ASP A 329 2.54 19.29 -33.01
N LEU A 330 1.57 20.12 -32.63
CA LEU A 330 0.33 20.35 -33.37
C LEU A 330 0.61 21.13 -34.68
N THR A 331 1.73 20.85 -35.35
CA THR A 331 2.06 21.42 -36.66
C THR A 331 1.02 21.04 -37.71
N LEU A 332 0.92 21.90 -38.74
CA LEU A 332 -0.13 22.01 -39.76
C LEU A 332 -1.10 20.80 -39.87
N GLY A 333 -2.22 20.87 -39.14
CA GLY A 333 -3.41 20.03 -39.35
C GLY A 333 -3.54 18.80 -38.45
N LYS A 334 -2.55 18.47 -37.61
CA LYS A 334 -2.64 17.32 -36.68
C LYS A 334 -3.55 17.63 -35.48
N LYS A 335 -4.40 16.67 -35.12
CA LYS A 335 -5.25 16.69 -33.92
C LYS A 335 -4.79 15.58 -32.98
N LEU A 336 -4.71 15.87 -31.69
CA LEU A 336 -4.48 14.86 -30.66
C LEU A 336 -5.83 14.40 -30.12
N VAL A 337 -6.08 13.10 -30.19
CA VAL A 337 -7.22 12.47 -29.54
C VAL A 337 -6.77 11.91 -28.20
N ILE A 338 -7.53 12.21 -27.15
CA ILE A 338 -7.31 11.79 -25.77
C ILE A 338 -8.52 10.98 -25.34
N VAL A 339 -8.31 9.71 -25.03
CA VAL A 339 -9.30 8.86 -24.37
C VAL A 339 -9.02 8.89 -22.88
N VAL A 340 -10.03 9.28 -22.10
CA VAL A 340 -9.98 9.39 -20.64
C VAL A 340 -10.85 8.28 -20.07
N TYR A 341 -10.25 7.28 -19.45
CA TYR A 341 -10.94 6.16 -18.81
C TYR A 341 -11.09 6.38 -17.30
N ASN A 342 -12.27 6.07 -16.78
CA ASN A 342 -12.64 6.14 -15.37
C ASN A 342 -12.86 4.74 -14.80
N ALA A 343 -11.96 4.30 -13.93
CA ALA A 343 -12.01 2.98 -13.29
C ALA A 343 -13.00 2.91 -12.10
N LEU A 344 -13.63 4.02 -11.73
CA LEU A 344 -14.57 4.08 -10.62
C LEU A 344 -16.00 3.75 -11.07
N GLY A 345 -16.79 3.21 -10.15
CA GLY A 345 -18.20 2.89 -10.34
C GLY A 345 -19.14 4.09 -10.38
N TRP A 346 -18.64 5.33 -10.33
CA TRP A 346 -19.46 6.54 -10.42
C TRP A 346 -18.96 7.50 -11.50
N LYS A 347 -19.87 8.34 -12.02
CA LYS A 347 -19.50 9.43 -12.95
C LYS A 347 -18.51 10.37 -12.26
N ARG A 348 -17.44 10.71 -12.95
CA ARG A 348 -16.40 11.61 -12.44
C ARG A 348 -16.27 12.84 -13.32
N VAL A 349 -16.16 14.00 -12.69
CA VAL A 349 -15.80 15.27 -13.33
C VAL A 349 -14.52 15.76 -12.67
N ASP A 350 -13.46 15.86 -13.45
CA ASP A 350 -12.15 16.27 -12.95
C ASP A 350 -11.31 16.98 -13.99
N VAL A 351 -10.27 17.66 -13.55
CA VAL A 351 -9.38 18.41 -14.46
C VAL A 351 -8.23 17.53 -14.95
N VAL A 352 -8.15 17.36 -16.27
CA VAL A 352 -7.01 16.70 -16.93
C VAL A 352 -5.96 17.77 -17.24
N ARG A 353 -4.68 17.48 -16.95
CA ARG A 353 -3.54 18.38 -17.21
C ARG A 353 -2.51 17.70 -18.12
N LEU A 354 -2.09 18.37 -19.19
CA LEU A 354 -1.16 17.84 -20.20
C LEU A 354 -0.09 18.87 -20.56
N PRO A 355 1.17 18.46 -20.76
CA PRO A 355 2.21 19.36 -21.23
C PRO A 355 2.03 19.65 -22.74
N VAL A 356 2.06 20.93 -23.12
CA VAL A 356 1.92 21.37 -24.52
C VAL A 356 3.02 22.37 -24.91
N ALA A 357 3.31 22.42 -26.21
CA ALA A 357 4.37 23.26 -26.79
C ALA A 357 3.90 24.69 -27.13
N SER A 358 2.59 24.87 -27.36
CA SER A 358 1.99 26.12 -27.82
C SER A 358 0.89 26.59 -26.88
N GLU A 359 0.75 27.91 -26.74
CA GLU A 359 -0.36 28.54 -26.02
C GLU A 359 -1.69 28.53 -26.81
N ASN A 360 -1.62 28.40 -28.15
CA ASN A 360 -2.78 28.55 -29.01
C ASN A 360 -3.46 27.21 -29.32
N VAL A 361 -4.06 26.62 -28.29
CA VAL A 361 -4.71 25.30 -28.34
C VAL A 361 -6.20 25.40 -27.98
N THR A 362 -7.01 24.54 -28.60
CA THR A 362 -8.44 24.36 -28.30
C THR A 362 -8.71 22.92 -27.89
N VAL A 363 -9.76 22.73 -27.08
CA VAL A 363 -10.19 21.40 -26.63
C VAL A 363 -11.66 21.23 -26.98
N HIS A 364 -11.98 20.14 -27.67
CA HIS A 364 -13.35 19.74 -27.97
C HIS A 364 -13.66 18.37 -27.38
N ASP A 365 -14.92 18.16 -26.99
CA ASP A 365 -15.41 16.81 -26.71
C ASP A 365 -15.66 16.02 -28.01
N SER A 366 -16.10 14.77 -27.84
CA SER A 366 -16.45 13.89 -28.94
C SER A 366 -17.60 14.41 -29.82
N ASN A 367 -18.45 15.31 -29.34
CA ASN A 367 -19.54 15.91 -30.11
C ASN A 367 -19.10 17.19 -30.84
N GLY A 368 -17.83 17.58 -30.72
CA GLY A 368 -17.30 18.83 -31.26
C GLY A 368 -17.63 20.06 -30.42
N LYS A 369 -18.22 19.89 -29.22
CA LYS A 369 -18.47 20.99 -28.31
C LYS A 369 -17.15 21.44 -27.67
N GLU A 370 -16.92 22.75 -27.67
CA GLU A 370 -15.77 23.35 -27.01
C GLU A 370 -15.82 23.15 -25.48
N ILE A 371 -14.67 22.84 -24.89
CA ILE A 371 -14.48 22.63 -23.45
C ILE A 371 -13.66 23.77 -22.87
N GLU A 372 -14.16 24.35 -21.78
CA GLU A 372 -13.44 25.38 -21.02
C GLU A 372 -12.07 24.83 -20.61
N SER A 373 -11.03 25.55 -21.02
CA SER A 373 -9.64 25.15 -20.83
C SER A 373 -8.79 26.34 -20.44
N GLN A 374 -7.75 26.08 -19.65
CA GLN A 374 -6.77 27.07 -19.24
C GLN A 374 -5.35 26.60 -19.54
N ILE A 375 -4.47 27.54 -19.79
CA ILE A 375 -3.06 27.27 -20.08
C ILE A 375 -2.17 28.04 -19.13
N LEU A 376 -1.19 27.36 -18.55
CA LEU A 376 -0.27 27.93 -17.55
C LEU A 376 1.18 27.58 -17.87
N PRO A 377 2.15 28.49 -17.63
CA PRO A 377 3.55 28.20 -17.85
C PRO A 377 4.04 27.08 -16.92
N VAL A 378 4.96 26.24 -17.41
CA VAL A 378 5.58 25.19 -16.58
C VAL A 378 6.61 25.83 -15.64
N ALA A 379 6.53 25.53 -14.35
CA ALA A 379 7.51 26.04 -13.37
C ALA A 379 8.94 25.56 -13.68
N ASN A 380 9.92 26.46 -13.51
CA ASN A 380 11.33 26.15 -13.77
C ASN A 380 11.84 24.95 -12.94
N VAL A 381 11.36 24.80 -11.71
CA VAL A 381 11.68 23.65 -10.84
C VAL A 381 11.21 22.34 -11.47
N SER A 382 9.98 22.30 -12.01
CA SER A 382 9.44 21.13 -12.71
C SER A 382 10.21 20.80 -13.99
N ILE A 383 10.64 21.81 -14.76
CA ILE A 383 11.47 21.62 -15.96
C ILE A 383 12.84 21.03 -15.58
N ALA A 384 13.48 21.56 -14.53
CA ALA A 384 14.78 21.08 -14.07
C ALA A 384 14.71 19.61 -13.62
N ILE A 385 13.70 19.26 -12.82
CA ILE A 385 13.45 17.89 -12.38
C ILE A 385 13.20 16.98 -13.57
N ARG A 386 12.29 17.36 -14.48
CA ARG A 386 12.01 16.58 -15.68
C ARG A 386 13.27 16.31 -16.48
N ASN A 387 14.08 17.32 -16.76
CA ASN A 387 15.29 17.16 -17.57
C ASN A 387 16.31 16.22 -16.92
N TYR A 388 16.48 16.32 -15.60
CA TYR A 388 17.38 15.45 -14.85
C TYR A 388 16.88 14.00 -14.79
N TYR A 389 15.63 13.79 -14.37
CA TYR A 389 15.06 12.47 -14.16
C TYR A 389 14.69 11.73 -15.45
N ALA A 390 14.27 12.44 -16.50
CA ALA A 390 14.08 11.80 -17.80
C ALA A 390 15.39 11.19 -18.33
N ARG A 391 16.53 11.88 -18.11
CA ARG A 391 17.85 11.34 -18.46
C ARG A 391 18.24 10.17 -17.58
N ALA A 392 17.92 10.20 -16.28
CA ALA A 392 18.16 9.09 -15.36
C ALA A 392 17.37 7.83 -15.76
N TYR A 393 16.09 7.98 -16.09
CA TYR A 393 15.19 6.86 -16.37
C TYR A 393 15.28 6.34 -17.80
N LEU A 394 15.44 7.22 -18.79
CA LEU A 394 15.41 6.87 -20.21
C LEU A 394 16.81 6.79 -20.84
N GLY A 395 17.86 7.22 -20.12
CA GLY A 395 19.23 7.30 -20.63
C GLY A 395 19.47 8.42 -21.63
N VAL A 396 18.44 9.17 -22.03
CA VAL A 396 18.49 10.23 -23.04
C VAL A 396 17.90 11.53 -22.51
N SER A 397 18.50 12.66 -22.88
CA SER A 397 17.90 13.96 -22.60
C SER A 397 16.64 14.16 -23.44
N PRO A 398 15.56 14.74 -22.89
CA PRO A 398 14.41 15.08 -23.71
C PRO A 398 14.80 16.04 -24.84
N ARG A 399 14.28 15.81 -26.05
CA ARG A 399 14.57 16.63 -27.25
C ARG A 399 13.96 18.03 -27.22
N ALA A 400 13.05 18.22 -26.27
CA ALA A 400 11.94 19.12 -26.36
C ALA A 400 11.57 19.57 -24.93
N THR A 401 11.24 20.85 -24.74
CA THR A 401 10.89 21.41 -23.43
C THR A 401 9.45 21.92 -23.46
N PRO A 402 8.51 21.29 -22.74
CA PRO A 402 7.15 21.79 -22.68
C PRO A 402 7.14 23.17 -22.06
N LYS A 403 6.41 24.09 -22.70
CA LYS A 403 6.32 25.49 -22.27
C LYS A 403 5.13 25.72 -21.36
N TYR A 404 4.06 24.97 -21.57
CA TYR A 404 2.81 25.16 -20.85
C TYR A 404 2.18 23.84 -20.41
N TRP A 405 1.35 23.90 -19.37
CA TRP A 405 0.33 22.92 -19.06
C TRP A 405 -0.99 23.39 -19.65
N LEU A 406 -1.61 22.56 -20.49
CA LEU A 406 -3.02 22.67 -20.85
C LEU A 406 -3.84 21.94 -19.78
N ALA A 407 -4.85 22.60 -19.24
CA ALA A 407 -5.81 22.00 -18.33
C ALA A 407 -7.23 22.16 -18.86
N PHE A 408 -8.03 21.11 -18.76
CA PHE A 408 -9.44 21.13 -19.17
C PHE A 408 -10.27 20.16 -18.32
N THR A 409 -11.57 20.44 -18.20
CA THR A 409 -12.49 19.59 -17.43
C THR A 409 -12.93 18.39 -18.26
N ALA A 410 -12.67 17.18 -17.75
CA ALA A 410 -13.17 15.94 -18.31
C ALA A 410 -14.35 15.43 -17.47
N SER A 411 -15.48 15.17 -18.14
CA SER A 411 -16.60 14.41 -17.57
C SER A 411 -16.59 13.00 -18.16
N VAL A 412 -16.50 11.99 -17.31
CA VAL A 412 -16.32 10.60 -17.73
C VAL A 412 -17.33 9.70 -17.00
N PRO A 413 -18.05 8.81 -17.72
CA PRO A 413 -19.01 7.89 -17.13
C PRO A 413 -18.35 6.88 -16.18
N PRO A 414 -19.14 6.19 -15.34
CA PRO A 414 -18.63 5.08 -14.52
C PRO A 414 -18.12 3.93 -15.39
N LEU A 415 -16.98 3.32 -15.00
CA LEU A 415 -16.36 2.16 -15.67
C LEU A 415 -16.34 2.29 -17.20
N GLY A 416 -16.02 3.49 -17.68
CA GLY A 416 -16.17 3.87 -19.07
C GLY A 416 -15.19 4.96 -19.46
N PHE A 417 -15.31 5.45 -20.69
CA PHE A 417 -14.39 6.46 -21.21
C PHE A 417 -15.10 7.55 -22.00
N SER A 418 -14.44 8.70 -22.07
CA SER A 418 -14.84 9.82 -22.93
C SER A 418 -13.65 10.31 -23.74
N THR A 419 -13.93 10.79 -24.94
CA THR A 419 -12.91 11.21 -25.90
C THR A 419 -12.89 12.72 -26.04
N TYR A 420 -11.68 13.29 -26.00
CA TYR A 420 -11.42 14.72 -26.17
C TYR A 420 -10.41 14.92 -27.29
N VAL A 421 -10.53 16.04 -28.00
CA VAL A 421 -9.67 16.38 -29.13
C VAL A 421 -8.98 17.71 -28.86
N VAL A 422 -7.65 17.71 -28.86
CA VAL A 422 -6.81 18.91 -28.75
C VAL A 422 -6.26 19.26 -30.12
N SER A 423 -6.45 20.51 -30.53
CA SER A 423 -5.98 21.04 -31.81
C SER A 423 -5.47 22.46 -31.68
N LYS A 424 -4.76 22.96 -32.70
CA LYS A 424 -4.39 24.37 -32.79
C LYS A 424 -5.65 25.22 -33.07
N SER A 425 -5.79 26.38 -32.42
CA SER A 425 -6.89 27.29 -32.74
C SER A 425 -6.74 27.86 -34.15
N ASN A 426 -7.84 27.89 -34.90
CA ASN A 426 -7.93 28.47 -36.25
C ASN A 426 -8.33 29.96 -36.24
N GLY A 427 -8.37 30.61 -35.07
CA GLY A 427 -8.74 32.04 -34.92
C GLY A 427 -10.25 32.32 -34.90
N THR A 428 -11.10 31.35 -35.25
CA THR A 428 -12.56 31.39 -35.07
C THR A 428 -13.03 30.79 -33.74
N ASP A 429 -12.22 29.88 -33.17
CA ASP A 429 -12.52 29.15 -31.94
C ASP A 429 -11.82 29.82 -30.75
N ALA A 430 -12.45 29.85 -29.58
CA ALA A 430 -11.83 30.43 -28.40
C ALA A 430 -10.67 29.54 -27.92
N ALA A 431 -9.46 30.09 -27.92
CA ALA A 431 -8.27 29.40 -27.45
C ALA A 431 -8.32 29.22 -25.91
N ALA A 432 -7.57 28.23 -25.41
CA ALA A 432 -7.38 28.03 -23.97
C ALA A 432 -6.95 29.34 -23.30
N THR A 433 -7.59 29.67 -22.17
CA THR A 433 -7.36 30.94 -21.47
C THR A 433 -5.99 30.94 -20.82
N LEU A 434 -5.11 31.86 -21.22
CA LEU A 434 -3.83 32.07 -20.55
C LEU A 434 -4.06 32.60 -19.13
N VAL A 435 -3.55 31.88 -18.14
CA VAL A 435 -3.69 32.28 -16.73
C VAL A 435 -3.00 33.61 -16.47
N ARG A 436 -3.59 34.42 -15.59
CA ARG A 436 -2.97 35.67 -15.16
C ARG A 436 -1.95 35.39 -14.07
N GLN A 437 -0.69 35.69 -14.34
CA GLN A 437 0.39 35.62 -13.36
C GLN A 437 0.45 36.92 -12.54
N LEU A 438 0.45 36.80 -11.22
CA LEU A 438 0.64 37.90 -10.27
C LEU A 438 1.79 37.53 -9.33
N THR A 439 2.75 38.43 -9.21
CA THR A 439 3.92 38.25 -8.33
C THR A 439 3.83 39.26 -7.20
N TYR A 440 3.80 38.79 -5.97
CA TYR A 440 3.70 39.61 -4.77
C TYR A 440 5.06 39.68 -4.08
N MET A 441 5.53 40.89 -3.82
CA MET A 441 6.77 41.16 -3.10
C MET A 441 6.46 41.35 -1.61
N SER A 442 7.33 40.81 -0.75
CA SER A 442 7.28 40.88 0.72
C SER A 442 7.49 42.32 1.26
N THR A 443 6.66 43.29 0.88
CA THR A 443 6.87 44.70 1.22
C THR A 443 5.79 45.30 2.10
N ASN A 444 4.61 44.68 2.24
CA ASN A 444 3.51 45.24 3.02
C ASN A 444 2.96 44.21 4.02
N GLU A 445 3.14 44.49 5.32
CA GLU A 445 2.76 43.58 6.42
C GLU A 445 1.24 43.36 6.53
N ASN A 446 0.43 44.30 6.03
CA ASN A 446 -1.03 44.23 6.12
C ASN A 446 -1.72 43.70 4.86
N GLU A 447 -0.96 43.33 3.81
CA GLU A 447 -1.56 42.81 2.58
C GLU A 447 -1.98 41.35 2.77
N THR A 448 -3.20 41.00 2.34
CA THR A 448 -3.72 39.63 2.35
C THR A 448 -4.05 39.22 0.93
N ILE A 449 -3.55 38.07 0.50
CA ILE A 449 -3.68 37.58 -0.87
C ILE A 449 -4.74 36.46 -0.89
N GLU A 450 -5.89 36.75 -1.47
CA GLU A 450 -6.96 35.78 -1.69
C GLU A 450 -6.70 34.93 -2.94
N VAL A 451 -6.88 33.61 -2.80
CA VAL A 451 -6.70 32.60 -3.85
C VAL A 451 -7.90 31.66 -3.87
N GLY A 452 -8.45 31.39 -5.06
CA GLY A 452 -9.64 30.57 -5.24
C GLY A 452 -10.82 31.38 -5.76
N THR A 453 -11.37 30.95 -6.88
CA THR A 453 -12.54 31.57 -7.52
C THR A 453 -13.86 30.83 -7.22
N GLY A 454 -13.77 29.67 -6.57
CA GLY A 454 -14.91 28.83 -6.18
C GLY A 454 -15.41 29.09 -4.76
N ASN A 455 -15.99 28.05 -4.15
CA ASN A 455 -16.45 28.10 -2.76
C ASN A 455 -15.29 28.15 -1.76
N LEU A 456 -14.22 27.41 -2.05
CA LEU A 456 -13.00 27.41 -1.27
C LEU A 456 -12.13 28.63 -1.63
N LYS A 457 -11.71 29.34 -0.59
CA LYS A 457 -10.78 30.45 -0.63
C LYS A 457 -9.67 30.24 0.38
N LEU A 458 -8.44 30.42 -0.06
CA LEU A 458 -7.25 30.43 0.80
C LEU A 458 -6.70 31.85 0.88
N PHE A 459 -6.24 32.24 2.06
CA PHE A 459 -5.64 33.55 2.29
C PHE A 459 -4.17 33.38 2.67
N TYR A 460 -3.32 34.15 2.00
CA TYR A 460 -1.88 34.17 2.25
C TYR A 460 -1.45 35.54 2.77
N SER A 461 -0.46 35.56 3.65
CA SER A 461 0.16 36.80 4.13
C SER A 461 0.98 37.45 3.02
N GLY A 462 0.85 38.76 2.83
CA GLY A 462 1.58 39.52 1.80
C GLY A 462 3.06 39.72 2.12
N ASN A 463 3.45 39.61 3.39
CA ASN A 463 4.85 39.64 3.81
C ASN A 463 5.55 38.30 3.54
N GLU A 464 5.12 37.22 4.21
CA GLU A 464 5.86 35.96 4.23
C GLU A 464 5.33 34.94 3.22
N GLY A 465 4.22 35.24 2.52
CA GLY A 465 3.59 34.30 1.61
C GLY A 465 3.09 33.03 2.30
N LYS A 466 2.80 33.11 3.60
CA LYS A 466 2.33 31.97 4.42
C LYS A 466 0.81 31.85 4.31
N LEU A 467 0.31 30.62 4.25
CA LEU A 467 -1.11 30.36 4.39
C LEU A 467 -1.54 30.78 5.81
N THR A 468 -2.62 31.54 5.93
CA THR A 468 -3.13 32.05 7.22
C THR A 468 -4.59 31.68 7.47
N GLN A 469 -5.41 31.57 6.41
CA GLN A 469 -6.84 31.23 6.56
C GLN A 469 -7.35 30.31 5.45
N PHE A 470 -8.30 29.47 5.84
CA PHE A 470 -9.09 28.59 4.98
C PHE A 470 -10.56 28.95 5.17
N VAL A 471 -11.21 29.39 4.08
CA VAL A 471 -12.62 29.79 4.09
C VAL A 471 -13.36 29.00 3.03
N ASN A 472 -14.44 28.34 3.43
CA ASN A 472 -15.35 27.67 2.49
C ASN A 472 -16.74 28.29 2.63
N ASN A 473 -17.16 29.02 1.60
CA ASN A 473 -18.43 29.75 1.60
C ASN A 473 -19.65 28.83 1.57
N ARG A 474 -19.50 27.57 1.12
CA ARG A 474 -20.61 26.62 1.03
C ARG A 474 -20.88 25.94 2.37
N SER A 475 -19.82 25.47 3.02
CA SER A 475 -19.91 24.83 4.33
C SER A 475 -19.86 25.83 5.49
N LEU A 476 -19.71 27.12 5.19
CA LEU A 476 -19.59 28.23 6.15
C LEU A 476 -18.41 28.06 7.12
N VAL A 477 -17.40 27.30 6.72
CA VAL A 477 -16.16 27.13 7.48
C VAL A 477 -15.28 28.36 7.31
N ASN A 478 -14.77 28.87 8.42
CA ASN A 478 -13.74 29.89 8.47
C ASN A 478 -12.73 29.49 9.56
N ALA A 479 -11.56 29.02 9.13
CA ALA A 479 -10.55 28.48 10.02
C ALA A 479 -9.21 29.19 9.82
N SER A 480 -8.54 29.50 10.93
CA SER A 480 -7.12 29.87 10.91
C SER A 480 -6.31 28.61 10.62
N VAL A 481 -5.47 28.67 9.58
CA VAL A 481 -4.60 27.55 9.22
C VAL A 481 -3.24 28.07 8.78
N GLU A 482 -2.19 27.45 9.30
CA GLU A 482 -0.82 27.70 8.91
C GLU A 482 -0.19 26.41 8.39
N GLN A 483 0.60 26.52 7.32
CA GLN A 483 1.39 25.41 6.79
C GLN A 483 2.88 25.79 6.83
N SER A 484 3.69 24.89 7.37
CA SER A 484 5.14 25.06 7.47
C SER A 484 5.87 23.74 7.19
N PHE A 485 7.18 23.85 6.94
CA PHE A 485 8.07 22.70 6.84
C PHE A 485 9.04 22.70 8.02
N SER A 486 9.38 21.51 8.51
CA SER A 486 10.42 21.30 9.50
C SER A 486 11.25 20.06 9.16
N TYR A 487 12.39 19.88 9.82
CA TYR A 487 13.13 18.64 9.75
C TYR A 487 13.64 18.15 11.09
N GLY A 488 13.58 16.84 11.30
CA GLY A 488 14.17 16.15 12.46
C GLY A 488 15.61 15.72 12.22
N SER A 489 16.41 15.65 13.29
CA SER A 489 17.74 15.03 13.35
C SER A 489 17.99 14.37 14.72
N GLY A 490 18.78 13.30 14.79
CA GLY A 490 19.09 12.54 16.02
C GLY A 490 20.58 12.22 16.21
N ASP A 491 21.02 11.96 17.46
CA ASP A 491 22.46 11.83 17.82
C ASP A 491 22.94 10.42 18.25
N SER A 492 22.28 9.74 19.21
CA SER A 492 22.87 8.55 19.89
C SER A 492 22.48 7.18 19.30
N GLN A 493 21.28 6.65 19.60
CA GLN A 493 20.64 5.66 18.74
C GLN A 493 20.27 6.39 17.44
N ALA A 494 20.82 5.93 16.32
CA ALA A 494 20.60 6.55 15.03
C ALA A 494 19.19 6.27 14.50
N SER A 495 18.58 7.27 13.85
CA SER A 495 17.51 7.04 12.88
C SER A 495 18.07 6.29 11.67
N GLY A 496 17.27 5.39 11.10
CA GLY A 496 17.61 4.62 9.90
C GLY A 496 16.37 4.22 9.12
N ALA A 497 16.47 3.16 8.33
CA ALA A 497 15.37 2.72 7.47
C ALA A 497 14.11 2.32 8.29
N TYR A 498 14.28 1.68 9.44
CA TYR A 498 13.20 1.27 10.34
C TYR A 498 12.90 2.35 11.39
N ILE A 499 13.92 2.79 12.11
CA ILE A 499 13.78 3.60 13.32
C ILE A 499 13.67 5.08 12.96
N PHE A 500 12.69 5.75 13.56
CA PHE A 500 12.58 7.20 13.60
C PHE A 500 12.89 7.68 15.01
N ARG A 501 13.85 8.58 15.15
CA ARG A 501 14.29 9.11 16.45
C ARG A 501 14.78 10.55 16.35
N PRO A 502 13.86 11.52 16.31
CA PRO A 502 14.24 12.92 16.28
C PRO A 502 14.69 13.38 17.68
N ASN A 503 15.88 13.94 17.79
CA ASN A 503 16.37 14.61 19.00
C ASN A 503 15.97 16.09 19.02
N VAL A 504 16.06 16.75 17.86
CA VAL A 504 15.69 18.16 17.67
C VAL A 504 14.90 18.31 16.36
N THR A 505 13.86 19.14 16.39
CA THR A 505 13.11 19.55 15.20
C THR A 505 13.49 20.99 14.85
N TYR A 506 13.92 21.21 13.61
CA TYR A 506 14.35 22.51 13.10
C TYR A 506 13.34 23.05 12.10
N PRO A 507 12.89 24.32 12.22
CA PRO A 507 12.03 24.92 11.21
C PRO A 507 12.80 25.13 9.90
N VAL A 508 12.13 24.90 8.77
CA VAL A 508 12.65 25.28 7.45
C VAL A 508 12.24 26.72 7.18
N ASN A 509 13.23 27.62 7.22
CA ASN A 509 13.01 29.03 6.93
C ASN A 509 13.13 29.32 5.43
N SER A 510 12.45 30.38 4.99
CA SER A 510 12.57 30.87 3.62
C SER A 510 13.98 31.41 3.34
N GLU A 511 14.66 30.92 2.30
CA GLU A 511 15.95 31.48 1.84
C GLU A 511 15.73 32.88 1.21
N GLY A 512 15.73 33.92 2.05
CA GLY A 512 15.50 35.30 1.64
C GLY A 512 14.02 35.63 1.36
N GLN A 513 13.75 36.86 0.93
CA GLN A 513 12.42 37.29 0.50
C GLN A 513 12.15 36.74 -0.91
N THR A 514 11.68 35.50 -1.01
CA THR A 514 11.21 34.95 -2.28
C THR A 514 9.78 35.43 -2.55
N PRO A 515 9.48 35.96 -3.75
CA PRO A 515 8.15 36.46 -4.04
C PRO A 515 7.13 35.33 -4.18
N LEU A 516 5.94 35.54 -3.62
CA LEU A 516 4.80 34.64 -3.82
C LEU A 516 4.27 34.82 -5.25
N THR A 517 4.22 33.74 -6.03
CA THR A 517 3.66 33.79 -7.39
C THR A 517 2.30 33.11 -7.41
N VAL A 518 1.27 33.83 -7.85
CA VAL A 518 -0.11 33.35 -7.97
C VAL A 518 -0.53 33.35 -9.43
N PHE A 519 -0.99 32.21 -9.92
CA PHE A 519 -1.62 32.06 -11.24
C PHE A 519 -3.12 31.98 -11.05
N ARG A 520 -3.86 32.85 -11.73
CA ARG A 520 -5.33 32.86 -11.69
C ARG A 520 -5.94 32.42 -13.00
N GLY A 521 -6.85 31.45 -12.95
CA GLY A 521 -7.44 30.81 -14.13
C GLY A 521 -8.93 30.49 -13.96
N PRO A 522 -9.63 30.19 -15.06
CA PRO A 522 -11.06 29.86 -15.02
C PRO A 522 -11.39 28.52 -14.35
N LEU A 523 -10.47 27.55 -14.35
CA LEU A 523 -10.65 26.23 -13.75
C LEU A 523 -10.06 26.13 -12.33
N PHE A 524 -8.90 26.73 -12.11
CA PHE A 524 -8.21 26.73 -10.82
C PHE A 524 -7.17 27.85 -10.73
N ASP A 525 -6.86 28.23 -9.49
CA ASP A 525 -5.73 29.07 -9.14
C ASP A 525 -4.57 28.22 -8.61
N GLU A 526 -3.32 28.64 -8.85
CA GLU A 526 -2.11 28.03 -8.25
C GLU A 526 -1.29 29.06 -7.47
N VAL A 527 -0.77 28.65 -6.31
CA VAL A 527 0.20 29.41 -5.51
C VAL A 527 1.52 28.66 -5.50
N HIS A 528 2.56 29.34 -5.97
CA HIS A 528 3.90 28.78 -6.11
C HIS A 528 4.78 29.35 -5.01
N GLN A 529 5.26 28.47 -4.12
CA GLN A 529 6.04 28.82 -2.93
C GLN A 529 7.40 28.12 -2.98
N ARG A 530 8.48 28.92 -2.89
CA ARG A 530 9.83 28.40 -2.71
C ARG A 530 10.26 28.62 -1.27
N PHE A 531 10.34 27.55 -0.50
CA PHE A 531 10.83 27.62 0.87
C PHE A 531 12.35 27.76 0.86
N ASN A 532 13.06 26.90 0.18
CA ASN A 532 14.51 27.03 0.07
C ASN A 532 15.03 26.48 -1.26
N SER A 533 16.32 26.20 -1.35
CA SER A 533 16.94 25.64 -2.54
C SER A 533 16.46 24.22 -2.90
N TRP A 534 15.88 23.47 -1.95
CA TRP A 534 15.53 22.05 -2.09
C TRP A 534 14.08 21.71 -1.66
N ILE A 535 13.27 22.68 -1.25
CA ILE A 535 11.83 22.54 -0.95
C ILE A 535 11.03 23.57 -1.75
N TYR A 536 10.10 23.06 -2.55
CA TYR A 536 9.16 23.84 -3.35
C TYR A 536 7.75 23.25 -3.23
N GLN A 537 6.74 24.12 -3.15
CA GLN A 537 5.33 23.71 -3.03
C GLN A 537 4.47 24.46 -4.05
N ILE A 538 3.52 23.75 -4.64
CA ILE A 538 2.42 24.32 -5.42
C ILE A 538 1.12 24.00 -4.71
N THR A 539 0.40 25.02 -4.26
CA THR A 539 -0.97 24.87 -3.75
C THR A 539 -1.96 25.16 -4.87
N ARG A 540 -2.87 24.23 -5.17
CA ARG A 540 -3.92 24.39 -6.19
C ARG A 540 -5.29 24.45 -5.55
N VAL A 541 -6.07 25.46 -5.95
CA VAL A 541 -7.46 25.65 -5.51
C VAL A 541 -8.35 25.57 -6.74
N TYR A 542 -9.00 24.42 -6.92
CA TYR A 542 -9.91 24.18 -8.03
C TYR A 542 -11.27 24.84 -7.77
N LYS A 543 -11.83 25.49 -8.79
CA LYS A 543 -13.10 26.22 -8.69
C LYS A 543 -14.27 25.33 -8.22
N GLU A 544 -14.31 24.10 -8.72
CA GLU A 544 -15.39 23.13 -8.45
C GLU A 544 -15.03 22.14 -7.32
N LYS A 545 -13.93 22.36 -6.58
CA LYS A 545 -13.53 21.49 -5.46
C LYS A 545 -13.49 22.28 -4.16
N GLU A 546 -13.73 21.58 -3.07
CA GLU A 546 -13.80 22.14 -1.71
C GLU A 546 -12.57 21.78 -0.85
N HIS A 547 -11.51 21.33 -1.50
CA HIS A 547 -10.23 21.00 -0.87
C HIS A 547 -9.08 21.68 -1.62
N ALA A 548 -7.96 21.86 -0.92
CA ALA A 548 -6.71 22.32 -1.50
C ALA A 548 -5.84 21.10 -1.86
N GLU A 549 -5.24 21.11 -3.05
CA GLU A 549 -4.19 20.15 -3.43
C GLU A 549 -2.83 20.81 -3.19
N LEU A 550 -1.97 20.17 -2.38
CA LEU A 550 -0.62 20.64 -2.07
C LEU A 550 0.38 19.68 -2.70
N GLU A 551 1.00 20.09 -3.79
CA GLU A 551 2.09 19.37 -4.46
C GLU A 551 3.42 19.82 -3.86
N PHE A 552 4.13 18.89 -3.22
CA PHE A 552 5.46 19.14 -2.66
C PHE A 552 6.53 18.58 -3.58
N THR A 553 7.68 19.27 -3.58
CA THR A 553 8.92 18.83 -4.22
C THR A 553 10.03 18.98 -3.19
N VAL A 554 10.56 17.86 -2.72
CA VAL A 554 11.55 17.80 -1.64
C VAL A 554 12.81 17.07 -2.11
N GLY A 555 13.91 17.78 -2.16
CA GLY A 555 15.26 17.28 -2.43
C GLY A 555 15.96 17.95 -3.62
N PRO A 556 17.28 17.75 -3.80
CA PRO A 556 18.13 16.86 -3.01
C PRO A 556 18.29 17.34 -1.57
N ILE A 557 18.02 16.47 -0.59
CA ILE A 557 18.18 16.82 0.83
C ILE A 557 19.68 16.99 1.10
N PRO A 558 20.15 18.16 1.57
CA PRO A 558 21.57 18.42 1.78
C PRO A 558 22.10 17.62 2.97
N ILE A 559 23.31 17.08 2.83
CA ILE A 559 24.00 16.29 3.87
C ILE A 559 25.45 16.73 4.06
N ASP A 560 25.87 17.82 3.42
CA ASP A 560 27.25 18.32 3.47
C ASP A 560 27.63 18.85 4.87
N ASP A 561 26.63 19.11 5.70
CA ASP A 561 26.74 19.42 7.12
C ASP A 561 26.95 18.18 8.01
N GLY A 562 26.94 16.97 7.43
CA GLY A 562 27.04 15.72 8.17
C GLY A 562 25.78 15.36 8.96
N ILE A 563 24.64 15.99 8.66
CA ILE A 563 23.38 15.80 9.40
C ILE A 563 22.33 15.13 8.50
N GLY A 564 21.84 13.97 8.92
CA GLY A 564 20.66 13.33 8.31
C GLY A 564 19.39 14.11 8.63
N LYS A 565 18.47 14.20 7.66
CA LYS A 565 17.25 15.04 7.78
C LYS A 565 16.00 14.27 7.40
N GLU A 566 14.96 14.46 8.21
CA GLU A 566 13.64 13.86 8.05
C GLU A 566 12.62 14.98 7.89
N ILE A 567 12.09 15.15 6.68
CA ILE A 567 11.34 16.35 6.28
C ILE A 567 9.86 16.17 6.59
N LEU A 568 9.29 17.12 7.33
CA LEU A 568 7.91 17.14 7.79
C LEU A 568 7.19 18.35 7.18
N THR A 569 5.93 18.16 6.78
CA THR A 569 4.98 19.26 6.59
C THR A 569 4.05 19.30 7.80
N GLN A 570 3.82 20.48 8.35
CA GLN A 570 2.99 20.70 9.53
C GLN A 570 1.84 21.63 9.16
N ILE A 571 0.63 21.22 9.51
CA ILE A 571 -0.61 21.99 9.29
C ILE A 571 -1.18 22.29 10.67
N THR A 572 -1.16 23.56 11.05
CA THR A 572 -1.54 24.03 12.38
C THR A 572 -2.82 24.86 12.29
N THR A 573 -3.72 24.64 13.23
CA THR A 573 -5.02 25.33 13.37
C THR A 573 -5.27 25.66 14.84
N THR A 574 -6.37 26.34 15.12
CA THR A 574 -6.83 26.62 16.48
C THR A 574 -7.75 25.52 17.06
N MET A 575 -7.93 24.39 16.36
CA MET A 575 -8.83 23.32 16.78
C MET A 575 -8.39 22.70 18.10
N LYS A 576 -9.36 22.40 18.96
CA LYS A 576 -9.12 21.75 20.26
C LYS A 576 -9.27 20.24 20.14
N SER A 577 -8.26 19.60 19.55
CA SER A 577 -8.23 18.14 19.31
C SER A 577 -8.10 17.30 20.59
N ASN A 578 -7.76 17.90 21.74
CA ASN A 578 -7.63 17.22 23.03
C ASN A 578 -6.79 15.92 22.94
N LYS A 579 -5.55 16.06 22.43
CA LYS A 579 -4.60 14.96 22.16
C LYS A 579 -5.05 13.89 21.16
N THR A 580 -6.22 14.03 20.56
CA THR A 580 -6.87 12.97 19.78
C THR A 580 -6.80 13.27 18.28
N PHE A 581 -6.42 12.27 17.51
CA PHE A 581 -6.41 12.29 16.05
C PHE A 581 -6.72 10.89 15.53
N TYR A 582 -6.97 10.75 14.23
CA TYR A 582 -7.45 9.51 13.63
C TYR A 582 -6.61 9.17 12.42
N THR A 583 -6.14 7.92 12.32
CA THR A 583 -5.37 7.44 11.16
C THR A 583 -5.98 6.18 10.59
N ASP A 584 -5.90 6.03 9.28
CA ASP A 584 -6.43 4.84 8.62
C ASP A 584 -5.61 3.57 8.93
N SER A 585 -6.29 2.42 8.89
CA SER A 585 -5.72 1.09 8.91
C SER A 585 -5.77 0.52 7.49
N ASN A 586 -4.62 0.48 6.82
CA ASN A 586 -4.46 -0.02 5.45
C ASN A 586 -5.44 0.61 4.43
N GLY A 587 -5.79 1.90 4.61
CA GLY A 587 -6.72 2.64 3.78
C GLY A 587 -8.20 2.34 4.02
N ARG A 588 -8.53 1.64 5.13
CA ARG A 588 -9.89 1.27 5.54
C ARG A 588 -10.25 1.95 6.85
N ASP A 589 -10.25 1.21 7.95
CA ASP A 589 -10.79 1.65 9.24
C ASP A 589 -10.05 2.88 9.77
N PHE A 590 -10.72 3.94 10.23
CA PHE A 590 -10.06 5.03 10.95
C PHE A 590 -9.96 4.72 12.44
N LEU A 591 -8.74 4.53 12.92
CA LEU A 591 -8.46 4.23 14.32
C LEU A 591 -8.20 5.52 15.10
N GLU A 592 -8.83 5.64 16.27
CA GLU A 592 -8.57 6.73 17.21
C GLU A 592 -7.19 6.58 17.85
N ARG A 593 -6.40 7.66 17.77
CA ARG A 593 -5.05 7.78 18.31
C ARG A 593 -5.05 8.87 19.37
N ILE A 594 -4.61 8.52 20.58
CA ILE A 594 -4.44 9.46 21.68
C ILE A 594 -2.93 9.61 21.91
N ARG A 595 -2.44 10.84 21.76
CA ARG A 595 -1.02 11.18 21.99
C ARG A 595 -0.60 10.77 23.40
N ASP A 596 0.54 10.07 23.49
CA ASP A 596 1.15 9.54 24.71
C ASP A 596 0.29 8.51 25.48
N TYR A 597 -0.55 7.75 24.78
CA TYR A 597 -1.44 6.77 25.40
C TYR A 597 -1.44 5.41 24.68
N ARG A 598 -1.64 4.33 25.44
CA ARG A 598 -1.87 2.96 24.95
C ARG A 598 -3.01 2.34 25.74
N ALA A 599 -3.94 1.69 25.05
CA ALA A 599 -5.11 1.08 25.67
C ALA A 599 -4.78 -0.20 26.45
N ASP A 600 -3.76 -0.93 26.00
CA ASP A 600 -3.46 -2.28 26.51
C ASP A 600 -2.39 -2.29 27.62
N TRP A 601 -1.69 -1.18 27.87
CA TRP A 601 -0.69 -1.06 28.95
C TRP A 601 -0.41 0.40 29.33
N ASP A 602 0.11 0.63 30.54
CA ASP A 602 0.57 1.95 30.97
C ASP A 602 1.86 2.33 30.23
N LEU A 603 1.78 3.32 29.35
CA LEU A 603 2.91 3.77 28.53
C LEU A 603 3.87 4.65 29.33
N GLU A 604 5.14 4.25 29.39
CA GLU A 604 6.25 5.13 29.78
C GLU A 604 6.76 5.89 28.54
N VAL A 605 6.54 7.20 28.52
CA VAL A 605 6.87 8.05 27.37
C VAL A 605 8.37 8.32 27.32
N ASN A 606 9.07 7.58 26.45
CA ASN A 606 10.51 7.74 26.21
C ASN A 606 10.80 8.55 24.94
N GLU A 607 9.92 8.46 23.94
CA GLU A 607 10.06 9.12 22.63
C GLU A 607 8.73 9.82 22.27
N PRO A 608 8.53 11.09 22.67
CA PRO A 608 7.23 11.79 22.55
C PRO A 608 6.83 12.12 21.12
N VAL A 609 7.77 12.04 20.16
CA VAL A 609 7.49 12.23 18.73
C VAL A 609 7.34 10.88 18.04
N ALA A 610 8.39 10.07 18.05
CA ALA A 610 8.41 8.79 17.34
C ALA A 610 7.36 7.79 17.85
N GLY A 611 7.06 7.82 19.16
CA GLY A 611 6.02 6.98 19.78
C GLY A 611 4.59 7.42 19.46
N ASN A 612 4.39 8.56 18.80
CA ASN A 612 3.08 9.06 18.38
C ASN A 612 2.94 9.13 16.85
N CYS A 613 3.92 8.61 16.11
CA CYS A 613 3.84 8.50 14.65
C CYS A 613 3.12 7.20 14.26
N TYR A 614 2.19 7.28 13.31
CA TYR A 614 1.38 6.16 12.81
C TYR A 614 1.44 6.08 11.28
N PRO A 615 1.21 4.88 10.70
CA PRO A 615 1.17 4.74 9.26
C PRO A 615 -0.11 5.37 8.70
N ILE A 616 0.02 6.05 7.55
CA ILE A 616 -1.08 6.68 6.84
C ILE A 616 -1.05 6.18 5.40
N ASN A 617 -2.13 5.53 4.95
CA ASN A 617 -2.27 5.04 3.57
C ASN A 617 -3.42 5.72 2.81
N LEU A 618 -4.45 6.17 3.50
CA LEU A 618 -5.55 6.97 2.97
C LEU A 618 -5.45 8.41 3.48
N GLY A 619 -5.38 8.58 4.80
CA GLY A 619 -5.38 9.90 5.40
C GLY A 619 -5.31 9.91 6.92
N VAL A 620 -5.16 11.11 7.45
CA VAL A 620 -5.20 11.43 8.88
C VAL A 620 -6.17 12.58 9.07
N TYR A 621 -6.91 12.58 10.18
CA TYR A 621 -7.75 13.72 10.51
C TYR A 621 -7.77 13.99 12.01
N MET A 622 -8.15 15.21 12.37
CA MET A 622 -8.49 15.60 13.73
C MET A 622 -9.84 16.33 13.70
N LYS A 623 -10.50 16.39 14.86
CA LYS A 623 -11.79 17.08 15.01
C LYS A 623 -11.87 17.75 16.37
N ASP A 624 -12.71 18.77 16.45
CA ASP A 624 -13.23 19.32 17.70
C ASP A 624 -14.76 19.20 17.72
N ASP A 625 -15.44 19.97 18.59
CA ASP A 625 -16.89 19.89 18.76
C ASP A 625 -17.69 20.39 17.54
N ILE A 626 -17.06 21.14 16.62
CA ILE A 626 -17.74 21.83 15.52
C ILE A 626 -17.15 21.56 14.14
N THR A 627 -15.88 21.19 14.06
CA THR A 627 -15.12 21.08 12.81
C THR A 627 -14.26 19.82 12.76
N GLU A 628 -13.98 19.36 11.55
CA GLU A 628 -13.01 18.32 11.27
C GLU A 628 -12.05 18.75 10.16
N MET A 629 -10.77 18.38 10.32
CA MET A 629 -9.69 18.68 9.37
C MET A 629 -9.04 17.38 8.89
N PRO A 630 -9.53 16.79 7.79
CA PRO A 630 -8.87 15.66 7.14
C PRO A 630 -7.76 16.08 6.16
N ILE A 631 -6.69 15.26 6.16
CA ILE A 631 -5.61 15.29 5.18
C ILE A 631 -5.54 13.91 4.50
N LEU A 632 -5.64 13.88 3.17
CA LEU A 632 -5.45 12.65 2.38
C LEU A 632 -4.08 12.63 1.70
N VAL A 633 -3.54 11.44 1.46
CA VAL A 633 -2.17 11.23 0.94
C VAL A 633 -2.14 10.45 -0.37
N ASP A 634 -1.18 10.75 -1.24
CA ASP A 634 -0.98 10.06 -2.52
C ASP A 634 -0.14 8.77 -2.42
N ARG A 635 0.41 8.48 -1.23
CA ARG A 635 1.26 7.32 -0.94
C ARG A 635 1.31 7.06 0.56
N SER A 636 1.85 5.90 0.94
CA SER A 636 2.11 5.59 2.34
C SER A 636 3.15 6.57 2.93
N VAL A 637 2.82 7.17 4.07
CA VAL A 637 3.68 8.08 4.84
C VAL A 637 3.47 7.86 6.34
N GLY A 638 4.42 8.29 7.16
CA GLY A 638 4.22 8.47 8.60
C GLY A 638 3.58 9.82 8.89
N GLY A 639 2.68 9.87 9.87
CA GLY A 639 2.16 11.14 10.38
C GLY A 639 1.68 11.08 11.82
N SER A 640 1.43 12.26 12.38
CA SER A 640 1.16 12.42 13.81
C SER A 640 0.38 13.70 14.12
N SER A 641 0.01 13.85 15.39
CA SER A 641 -0.43 15.09 16.03
C SER A 641 0.39 15.27 17.31
N ILE A 642 1.46 16.06 17.23
CA ILE A 642 2.41 16.25 18.34
C ILE A 642 1.96 17.34 19.32
N VAL A 643 1.12 18.26 18.86
CA VAL A 643 0.46 19.29 19.67
C VAL A 643 -0.99 19.42 19.25
N ASP A 644 -1.84 19.93 20.14
CA ASP A 644 -3.25 20.11 19.83
C ASP A 644 -3.45 21.12 18.70
N GLY A 645 -4.39 20.83 17.81
CA GLY A 645 -4.68 21.65 16.64
C GLY A 645 -3.68 21.50 15.48
N GLN A 646 -2.71 20.57 15.57
CA GLN A 646 -1.72 20.34 14.52
C GLN A 646 -1.75 18.89 14.02
N LEU A 647 -1.65 18.72 12.70
CA LEU A 647 -1.31 17.45 12.04
C LEU A 647 0.00 17.61 11.28
N GLU A 648 0.81 16.55 11.26
CA GLU A 648 2.06 16.52 10.49
C GLU A 648 2.23 15.24 9.67
N LEU A 649 2.85 15.38 8.50
CA LEU A 649 3.20 14.28 7.60
C LEU A 649 4.70 14.30 7.33
N MET A 650 5.36 13.16 7.47
CA MET A 650 6.76 12.99 7.09
C MET A 650 6.84 12.63 5.60
N LEU A 651 7.45 13.50 4.80
CA LEU A 651 7.41 13.45 3.33
C LEU A 651 8.64 12.79 2.70
N HIS A 652 9.81 12.95 3.30
CA HIS A 652 11.07 12.40 2.78
C HIS A 652 12.13 12.29 3.89
N ARG A 653 13.07 11.36 3.75
CA ARG A 653 14.14 11.09 4.72
C ARG A 653 15.45 10.81 3.99
N ARG A 654 16.54 11.38 4.49
CA ARG A 654 17.90 11.05 4.04
C ARG A 654 18.83 10.97 5.24
N LEU A 655 19.31 9.77 5.54
CA LEU A 655 19.98 9.42 6.78
C LEU A 655 21.39 8.90 6.48
N LEU A 656 22.32 9.20 7.40
CA LEU A 656 23.75 8.93 7.22
C LEU A 656 24.24 7.72 8.01
N HIS A 657 23.38 7.16 8.86
CA HIS A 657 23.71 6.08 9.78
C HIS A 657 22.74 4.92 9.59
N ASP A 658 23.21 3.75 10.01
CA ASP A 658 22.42 2.54 10.17
C ASP A 658 21.74 2.54 11.55
N ASP A 659 20.53 1.98 11.65
CA ASP A 659 19.75 1.98 12.90
C ASP A 659 19.90 0.68 13.72
N SER A 660 20.72 -0.27 13.26
CA SER A 660 20.86 -1.61 13.87
C SER A 660 19.53 -2.36 13.98
N GLY A 661 18.55 -2.03 13.12
CA GLY A 661 17.24 -2.69 13.03
C GLY A 661 17.28 -4.04 12.32
N GLY A 662 18.41 -4.43 11.72
CA GLY A 662 18.61 -5.67 10.97
C GLY A 662 19.23 -5.41 9.59
N LEU A 663 18.89 -4.27 8.98
CA LEU A 663 19.65 -3.70 7.89
C LEU A 663 21.04 -3.28 8.44
N VAL A 664 22.07 -3.33 7.60
CA VAL A 664 23.45 -2.90 7.93
C VAL A 664 23.86 -1.77 6.98
N PHE A 665 22.93 -0.85 6.67
CA PHE A 665 23.08 0.20 5.66
C PHE A 665 22.24 1.45 5.96
N GLN A 666 22.79 2.62 5.58
CA GLN A 666 22.11 3.90 5.70
C GLN A 666 21.04 4.13 4.63
N LEU A 667 19.97 4.85 4.98
CA LEU A 667 18.95 5.33 4.05
C LEU A 667 19.43 6.60 3.32
N ASN A 668 20.34 6.45 2.36
CA ASN A 668 20.93 7.55 1.59
C ASN A 668 20.66 7.40 0.09
N GLU A 669 19.39 7.53 -0.30
CA GLU A 669 18.97 7.37 -1.70
C GLU A 669 19.56 8.46 -2.60
N THR A 670 20.14 8.03 -3.72
CA THR A 670 20.76 8.92 -4.70
C THR A 670 20.37 8.53 -6.11
N VAL A 671 20.40 9.51 -7.01
CA VAL A 671 20.18 9.32 -8.44
C VAL A 671 21.47 9.68 -9.16
N ARG A 672 21.89 8.80 -10.06
CA ARG A 672 23.11 9.00 -10.85
C ARG A 672 22.75 9.29 -12.31
N VAL A 673 23.25 10.41 -12.80
CA VAL A 673 23.16 10.79 -14.22
C VAL A 673 24.57 11.10 -14.71
N LEU A 674 25.06 10.34 -15.69
CA LEU A 674 26.47 10.36 -16.09
C LEU A 674 27.41 10.11 -14.89
N ASN A 675 28.25 11.11 -14.58
CA ASN A 675 29.23 11.10 -13.49
C ASN A 675 28.77 11.89 -12.26
N ALA A 676 27.57 12.49 -12.29
CA ALA A 676 27.03 13.25 -11.16
C ALA A 676 26.03 12.40 -10.37
N CYS A 677 26.20 12.38 -9.05
CA CYS A 677 25.31 11.71 -8.11
C CYS A 677 24.66 12.77 -7.23
N MET A 678 23.33 12.82 -7.16
CA MET A 678 22.59 13.74 -6.30
C MET A 678 21.64 12.97 -5.39
N GLY A 679 21.33 13.52 -4.22
CA GLY A 679 20.28 12.97 -3.36
C GLY A 679 18.94 12.90 -4.11
N LEU A 680 18.15 11.87 -3.85
CA LEU A 680 16.85 11.69 -4.47
C LEU A 680 15.91 12.86 -4.13
N THR A 681 15.23 13.38 -5.14
CA THR A 681 14.16 14.39 -5.05
C THR A 681 12.83 13.68 -5.24
N ILE A 682 11.89 13.97 -4.33
CA ILE A 682 10.55 13.39 -4.35
C ILE A 682 9.55 14.48 -4.71
N GLN A 683 8.66 14.16 -5.64
CA GLN A 683 7.45 14.94 -5.89
C GLN A 683 6.23 14.11 -5.47
N GLY A 684 5.31 14.73 -4.75
CA GLY A 684 4.08 14.09 -4.29
C GLY A 684 3.01 15.10 -3.94
N ARG A 685 1.85 14.58 -3.53
CA ARG A 685 0.65 15.39 -3.21
C ARG A 685 0.00 14.94 -1.92
N TYR A 686 -0.49 15.91 -1.17
CA TYR A 686 -1.47 15.71 -0.11
C TYR A 686 -2.62 16.70 -0.30
N TYR A 687 -3.76 16.39 0.30
CA TYR A 687 -5.00 17.13 0.06
C TYR A 687 -5.59 17.55 1.39
N LEU A 688 -5.82 18.84 1.57
CA LEU A 688 -6.32 19.44 2.80
C LEU A 688 -7.77 19.89 2.62
N ARG A 689 -8.62 19.50 3.56
CA ARG A 689 -10.00 20.00 3.67
C ARG A 689 -10.34 20.31 5.12
N ILE A 690 -11.24 21.27 5.33
CA ILE A 690 -11.83 21.58 6.64
C ILE A 690 -13.34 21.67 6.43
N ASP A 691 -14.10 20.88 7.17
CA ASP A 691 -15.55 20.80 7.10
C ASP A 691 -16.17 20.94 8.50
N PRO A 692 -17.47 21.26 8.59
CA PRO A 692 -18.24 21.04 9.81
C PRO A 692 -18.20 19.57 10.21
N LEU A 693 -18.26 19.31 11.51
CA LEU A 693 -18.24 17.95 12.04
C LEU A 693 -19.38 17.09 11.45
N GLY A 694 -19.03 15.96 10.84
CA GLY A 694 -19.96 14.98 10.26
C GLY A 694 -20.01 14.97 8.73
N GLU A 695 -19.40 15.95 8.06
CA GLU A 695 -19.43 16.10 6.60
C GLU A 695 -18.13 15.60 5.93
N GLY A 696 -17.05 15.48 6.68
CA GLY A 696 -15.73 15.15 6.15
C GLY A 696 -15.58 13.69 5.74
N ALA A 697 -16.36 12.76 6.33
CA ALA A 697 -16.28 11.34 6.03
C ALA A 697 -16.60 11.04 4.55
N LYS A 698 -17.66 11.63 4.01
CA LYS A 698 -18.03 11.52 2.60
C LYS A 698 -16.87 11.84 1.68
N TRP A 699 -16.20 12.98 1.93
CA TRP A 699 -15.07 13.41 1.14
C TRP A 699 -13.86 12.50 1.31
N ARG A 700 -13.49 12.14 2.54
CA ARG A 700 -12.36 11.21 2.79
C ARG A 700 -12.51 9.93 2.00
N ARG A 701 -13.71 9.32 2.03
CA ARG A 701 -13.99 8.05 1.34
C ARG A 701 -14.03 8.23 -0.17
N SER A 702 -14.83 9.16 -0.69
CA SER A 702 -15.01 9.30 -2.14
C SER A 702 -13.74 9.82 -2.82
N PHE A 703 -13.13 10.87 -2.28
CA PHE A 703 -11.94 11.48 -2.87
C PHE A 703 -10.68 10.63 -2.64
N GLY A 704 -10.61 9.87 -1.53
CA GLY A 704 -9.59 8.84 -1.35
C GLY A 704 -9.54 7.83 -2.49
N GLN A 705 -10.71 7.41 -2.99
CA GLN A 705 -10.80 6.53 -4.16
C GLN A 705 -10.42 7.24 -5.47
N GLU A 706 -10.70 8.54 -5.61
CA GLU A 706 -10.27 9.35 -6.75
C GLU A 706 -8.75 9.52 -6.82
N ILE A 707 -8.07 9.57 -5.66
CA ILE A 707 -6.61 9.57 -5.52
C ILE A 707 -6.04 8.20 -5.89
N TYR A 708 -6.63 7.11 -5.37
CA TYR A 708 -6.17 5.75 -5.61
C TYR A 708 -6.36 5.31 -7.07
N SER A 709 -7.50 5.67 -7.69
CA SER A 709 -7.87 5.36 -9.07
C SER A 709 -8.01 6.65 -9.90
N PRO A 710 -6.90 7.29 -10.30
CA PRO A 710 -6.95 8.47 -11.16
C PRO A 710 -7.46 8.12 -12.56
N PHE A 711 -7.82 9.13 -13.36
CA PHE A 711 -8.11 8.92 -14.77
C PHE A 711 -6.91 8.29 -15.51
N LEU A 712 -7.18 7.27 -16.31
CA LEU A 712 -6.20 6.67 -17.21
C LEU A 712 -6.31 7.37 -18.57
N LEU A 713 -5.18 7.88 -19.07
CA LEU A 713 -5.11 8.67 -20.31
C LEU A 713 -4.44 7.86 -21.42
N ALA A 714 -5.11 7.77 -22.57
CA ALA A 714 -4.59 7.16 -23.79
C ALA A 714 -4.65 8.16 -24.95
N PHE A 715 -3.59 8.19 -25.76
CA PHE A 715 -3.38 9.21 -26.80
C PHE A 715 -3.24 8.58 -28.19
N THR A 716 -3.81 9.22 -29.19
CA THR A 716 -3.66 8.81 -30.60
C THR A 716 -3.88 9.98 -31.56
N GLU A 717 -3.44 9.86 -32.81
CA GLU A 717 -3.62 10.89 -33.86
C GLU A 717 -4.76 10.54 -34.86
N GLN A 718 -5.32 9.31 -34.83
CA GLN A 718 -6.05 8.75 -35.99
C GLN A 718 -7.49 8.28 -35.71
N VAL A 719 -8.14 8.71 -34.63
CA VAL A 719 -9.44 8.13 -34.21
C VAL A 719 -10.60 9.10 -34.30
N ALA A 720 -11.75 8.60 -34.77
CA ALA A 720 -13.02 9.30 -34.77
C ALA A 720 -13.67 9.27 -33.38
N ALA A 721 -14.42 10.32 -33.07
CA ALA A 721 -15.12 10.53 -31.80
C ALA A 721 -15.92 9.29 -31.34
N SER A 722 -15.70 8.85 -30.09
CA SER A 722 -16.49 7.80 -29.43
C SER A 722 -16.68 8.09 -27.94
N ILE A 723 -17.79 7.62 -27.38
CA ILE A 723 -18.08 7.55 -25.95
C ILE A 723 -18.51 6.12 -25.66
N MET A 724 -18.00 5.53 -24.58
CA MET A 724 -18.53 4.27 -24.05
C MET A 724 -18.97 4.47 -22.61
N GLU A 725 -20.18 4.01 -22.32
CA GLU A 725 -20.79 4.06 -21.00
C GLU A 725 -21.18 2.63 -20.56
N ASN A 726 -20.87 2.30 -19.30
CA ASN A 726 -21.45 1.14 -18.64
C ASN A 726 -22.48 1.65 -17.61
N SER A 727 -23.77 1.51 -17.91
CA SER A 727 -24.89 2.03 -17.08
C SER A 727 -25.18 1.17 -15.83
N GLY A 728 -24.22 0.31 -15.46
CA GLY A 728 -24.28 -0.65 -14.38
C GLY A 728 -24.48 -0.12 -12.97
N PHE A 729 -24.09 1.13 -12.74
CA PHE A 729 -23.97 1.70 -11.40
C PHE A 729 -24.91 2.88 -11.16
N ILE A 730 -25.54 2.86 -9.98
CA ILE A 730 -26.32 3.95 -9.42
C ILE A 730 -25.86 4.13 -7.97
N GLY A 731 -24.79 4.89 -7.71
CA GLY A 731 -24.37 5.25 -6.34
C GLY A 731 -22.88 5.51 -6.13
N LEU A 732 -22.56 6.23 -5.04
CA LEU A 732 -21.20 6.44 -4.50
C LEU A 732 -20.69 5.25 -3.65
N SER A 733 -21.58 4.31 -3.32
CA SER A 733 -21.27 3.03 -2.70
C SER A 733 -22.23 2.02 -3.27
N PRO A 734 -21.78 0.84 -3.70
CA PRO A 734 -20.49 0.20 -3.40
C PRO A 734 -19.41 0.32 -4.49
N LEU A 735 -18.17 -0.02 -4.14
CA LEU A 735 -16.99 0.08 -5.02
C LEU A 735 -16.54 -1.30 -5.55
N ILE A 736 -16.08 -1.34 -6.80
CA ILE A 736 -15.36 -2.50 -7.35
C ILE A 736 -13.87 -2.42 -6.96
N CYS A 737 -13.42 -3.37 -6.15
CA CYS A 737 -12.00 -3.54 -5.84
C CYS A 737 -11.28 -4.46 -6.83
N VAL A 738 -11.99 -5.47 -7.34
CA VAL A 738 -11.46 -6.45 -8.29
C VAL A 738 -12.54 -6.76 -9.32
N LEU A 739 -12.17 -6.69 -10.59
CA LEU A 739 -12.89 -7.28 -11.70
C LEU A 739 -11.84 -7.88 -12.63
N GLN A 740 -11.85 -9.21 -12.76
CA GLN A 740 -10.82 -9.96 -13.48
C GLN A 740 -11.45 -11.14 -14.21
N GLU A 741 -11.00 -11.41 -15.44
CA GLU A 741 -11.33 -12.62 -16.20
C GLU A 741 -10.44 -13.78 -15.72
N LEU A 742 -11.04 -14.94 -15.49
CA LEU A 742 -10.36 -16.19 -15.13
C LEU A 742 -10.05 -17.00 -16.40
N GLU A 743 -9.16 -18.00 -16.30
CA GLU A 743 -8.74 -18.85 -17.43
C GLU A 743 -9.93 -19.52 -18.16
N ASP A 744 -10.98 -19.84 -17.41
CA ASP A 744 -12.19 -20.51 -17.91
C ASP A 744 -13.23 -19.52 -18.52
N GLY A 745 -12.92 -18.21 -18.55
CA GLY A 745 -13.81 -17.14 -19.04
C GLY A 745 -14.79 -16.58 -18.01
N ASP A 746 -14.75 -17.09 -16.78
CA ASP A 746 -15.50 -16.59 -15.62
C ASP A 746 -14.96 -15.23 -15.11
N ALA A 747 -15.76 -14.51 -14.32
CA ALA A 747 -15.31 -13.29 -13.65
C ALA A 747 -15.12 -13.47 -12.15
N LEU A 748 -13.98 -13.00 -11.64
CA LEU A 748 -13.80 -12.72 -10.22
C LEU A 748 -14.21 -11.27 -9.94
N LEU A 749 -15.27 -11.08 -9.15
CA LEU A 749 -15.78 -9.78 -8.73
C LEU A 749 -15.61 -9.61 -7.22
N ARG A 750 -14.96 -8.52 -6.79
CA ARG A 750 -14.92 -8.11 -5.39
C ARG A 750 -15.56 -6.73 -5.23
N LEU A 751 -16.56 -6.66 -4.37
CA LEU A 751 -17.27 -5.44 -4.02
C LEU A 751 -16.99 -5.07 -2.56
N THR A 752 -16.81 -3.78 -2.29
CA THR A 752 -16.67 -3.25 -0.91
C THR A 752 -17.69 -2.16 -0.65
N HIS A 753 -18.18 -2.12 0.58
CA HIS A 753 -18.74 -0.91 1.16
C HIS A 753 -17.62 0.02 1.63
N LEU A 754 -17.77 1.33 1.42
CA LEU A 754 -16.72 2.31 1.73
C LEU A 754 -16.82 2.93 3.13
N TYR A 755 -18.03 3.01 3.68
CA TYR A 755 -18.32 3.71 4.91
C TYR A 755 -18.38 2.77 6.11
N GLU A 756 -17.97 3.29 7.27
CA GLU A 756 -18.10 2.63 8.56
C GLU A 756 -19.41 2.98 9.27
N VAL A 757 -19.74 2.14 10.25
CA VAL A 757 -20.75 2.43 11.26
C VAL A 757 -20.03 2.58 12.58
N LEU A 758 -20.15 3.74 13.25
CA LEU A 758 -19.74 3.84 14.66
C LEU A 758 -20.76 3.06 15.49
N ILE A 759 -20.41 1.80 15.75
CA ILE A 759 -20.97 1.12 16.91
C ILE A 759 -20.30 1.79 18.11
N SER A 760 -21.01 2.72 18.75
CA SER A 760 -20.59 3.26 20.03
C SER A 760 -20.59 2.09 21.02
N PHE A 761 -19.43 1.43 21.17
CA PHE A 761 -19.20 0.48 22.24
C PHE A 761 -19.12 1.28 23.54
N ILE A 762 -20.27 1.52 24.16
CA ILE A 762 -20.33 1.97 25.55
C ILE A 762 -19.95 0.77 26.43
N PHE A 763 -18.66 0.44 26.47
CA PHE A 763 -18.05 -0.42 27.48
C PHE A 763 -16.92 0.36 28.13
N GLY A 764 -17.26 1.21 29.11
CA GLY A 764 -16.22 1.94 29.86
C GLY A 764 -16.63 2.99 30.89
N LEU A 765 -17.89 3.44 30.95
CA LEU A 765 -18.27 4.54 31.87
C LEU A 765 -19.57 4.31 32.68
N TRP A 766 -19.85 3.07 33.09
CA TRP A 766 -20.97 2.77 34.00
C TRP A 766 -20.57 2.53 35.46
N GLN A 767 -19.45 3.12 35.91
CA GLN A 767 -19.20 3.34 37.34
C GLN A 767 -19.11 4.84 37.64
N LYS A 768 -20.26 5.54 37.75
CA LYS A 768 -20.59 6.39 38.93
C LYS A 768 -21.74 7.40 38.80
N TYR A 769 -22.37 7.65 37.65
CA TYR A 769 -23.45 8.66 37.63
C TYR A 769 -24.69 8.20 36.87
N LEU A 770 -25.74 7.97 37.65
CA LEU A 770 -27.13 7.82 37.23
C LEU A 770 -27.64 9.19 36.74
N VAL A 771 -27.79 9.39 35.43
CA VAL A 771 -28.78 10.32 34.88
C VAL A 771 -29.41 9.66 33.65
N ILE A 772 -30.72 9.49 33.75
CA ILE A 772 -31.65 9.02 32.72
C ILE A 772 -31.71 10.05 31.60
N ASN A 773 -31.42 9.64 30.35
CA ASN A 773 -32.16 10.14 29.19
C ASN A 773 -32.13 9.15 28.02
N ILE A 774 -33.31 8.97 27.45
CA ILE A 774 -33.72 7.98 26.47
C ILE A 774 -33.31 8.46 25.06
N MET A 775 -32.57 7.64 24.29
CA MET A 775 -32.64 7.65 22.82
C MET A 775 -32.39 6.21 22.27
N PRO A 776 -33.18 5.77 21.27
CA PRO A 776 -33.21 4.39 20.81
C PRO A 776 -32.00 4.01 19.93
N HIS A 777 -31.68 2.72 19.99
CA HIS A 777 -30.60 1.99 19.33
C HIS A 777 -30.54 2.12 17.79
N PHE A 778 -30.01 3.21 17.25
CA PHE A 778 -29.46 3.24 15.90
C PHE A 778 -27.97 3.55 15.98
N PRO A 779 -27.08 2.74 15.36
CA PRO A 779 -25.68 3.07 15.36
C PRO A 779 -25.45 4.28 14.46
N VAL A 780 -24.73 5.28 14.99
CA VAL A 780 -24.40 6.51 14.25
C VAL A 780 -23.35 6.13 13.21
N GLY A 781 -23.66 6.29 11.93
CA GLY A 781 -22.70 6.06 10.84
C GLY A 781 -21.54 7.07 10.84
N GLU A 782 -20.44 6.76 10.15
CA GLU A 782 -19.49 7.81 9.72
C GLU A 782 -20.18 8.89 8.88
N ASP A 783 -21.21 8.53 8.12
CA ASP A 783 -22.06 9.41 7.32
C ASP A 783 -23.53 8.99 7.50
N ALA A 784 -24.44 9.95 7.69
CA ALA A 784 -25.84 9.67 8.00
C ALA A 784 -26.59 8.92 6.88
N ASP A 785 -26.24 9.20 5.62
CA ASP A 785 -26.93 8.65 4.45
C ASP A 785 -26.18 7.44 3.88
N LEU A 786 -24.85 7.48 3.91
CA LEU A 786 -23.98 6.54 3.20
C LEU A 786 -23.49 5.38 4.06
N SER A 787 -23.61 5.44 5.39
CA SER A 787 -23.31 4.32 6.30
C SER A 787 -24.51 3.36 6.48
N ASN A 788 -25.31 3.18 5.44
CA ASN A 788 -26.45 2.26 5.40
C ASN A 788 -26.17 1.09 4.45
N ILE A 789 -27.02 0.06 4.43
CA ILE A 789 -26.87 -1.06 3.49
C ILE A 789 -26.98 -0.52 2.04
N ALA A 790 -25.96 -0.82 1.22
CA ALA A 790 -25.93 -0.51 -0.20
C ALA A 790 -26.25 -1.75 -1.05
N SER A 791 -26.69 -1.56 -2.30
CA SER A 791 -26.98 -2.68 -3.21
C SER A 791 -26.41 -2.48 -4.62
N VAL A 792 -26.00 -3.59 -5.25
CA VAL A 792 -25.57 -3.65 -6.67
C VAL A 792 -26.47 -4.59 -7.44
N LYS A 793 -26.91 -4.16 -8.63
CA LYS A 793 -27.59 -5.01 -9.59
C LYS A 793 -26.58 -5.57 -10.58
N LEU A 794 -26.21 -6.84 -10.46
CA LEU A 794 -25.19 -7.47 -11.30
C LEU A 794 -25.59 -7.49 -12.78
N GLU A 795 -26.88 -7.64 -13.09
CA GLU A 795 -27.40 -7.56 -14.47
C GLU A 795 -27.03 -6.24 -15.17
N LYS A 796 -27.05 -5.12 -14.43
CA LYS A 796 -26.69 -3.84 -15.02
C LYS A 796 -25.18 -3.75 -15.23
N LEU A 797 -24.39 -4.24 -14.28
CA LEU A 797 -22.92 -4.24 -14.35
C LEU A 797 -22.41 -5.07 -15.53
N PHE A 798 -23.01 -6.23 -15.77
CA PHE A 798 -22.68 -7.14 -16.85
C PHE A 798 -23.71 -7.13 -17.97
N SER A 799 -24.20 -5.94 -18.35
CA SER A 799 -25.27 -5.78 -19.36
C SER A 799 -24.97 -6.45 -20.72
N VAL A 800 -23.70 -6.68 -21.03
CA VAL A 800 -23.22 -7.28 -22.28
C VAL A 800 -22.97 -8.79 -22.21
N ARG A 801 -23.01 -9.42 -21.03
CA ARG A 801 -22.79 -10.86 -20.83
C ARG A 801 -23.93 -11.43 -19.97
N LYS A 802 -24.57 -12.51 -20.43
CA LYS A 802 -25.65 -13.15 -19.65
C LYS A 802 -25.06 -13.96 -18.51
N ILE A 803 -25.44 -13.64 -17.27
CA ILE A 803 -25.00 -14.36 -16.07
C ILE A 803 -25.73 -15.70 -15.98
N SER A 804 -24.97 -16.78 -15.78
CA SER A 804 -25.51 -18.15 -15.61
C SER A 804 -25.51 -18.60 -14.15
N LYS A 805 -24.46 -18.25 -13.39
CA LYS A 805 -24.32 -18.59 -11.96
C LYS A 805 -23.52 -17.50 -11.23
N VAL A 806 -23.87 -17.27 -9.97
CA VAL A 806 -23.10 -16.44 -9.03
C VAL A 806 -22.78 -17.27 -7.81
N SER A 807 -21.50 -17.39 -7.47
CA SER A 807 -21.02 -18.15 -6.31
C SER A 807 -20.29 -17.21 -5.36
N GLU A 808 -20.74 -17.11 -4.11
CA GLU A 808 -20.08 -16.28 -3.10
C GLU A 808 -18.93 -17.04 -2.43
N MET A 809 -17.77 -16.38 -2.33
CA MET A 809 -16.50 -16.99 -1.94
C MET A 809 -15.88 -16.29 -0.73
N SER A 810 -14.87 -16.92 -0.15
CA SER A 810 -13.92 -16.30 0.79
C SER A 810 -13.23 -15.09 0.14
N LEU A 811 -12.58 -14.24 0.94
CA LEU A 811 -11.92 -13.04 0.43
C LEU A 811 -10.89 -13.39 -0.68
N SER A 812 -10.08 -14.43 -0.49
CA SER A 812 -9.09 -14.93 -1.45
C SER A 812 -9.67 -15.81 -2.56
N ALA A 813 -11.00 -15.99 -2.62
CA ALA A 813 -11.72 -16.81 -3.59
C ALA A 813 -11.32 -18.30 -3.63
N ASN A 814 -10.70 -18.82 -2.57
CA ASN A 814 -10.24 -20.22 -2.50
C ASN A 814 -11.24 -21.18 -1.83
N GLN A 815 -12.33 -20.67 -1.26
CA GLN A 815 -13.36 -21.45 -0.57
C GLN A 815 -14.72 -20.83 -0.82
N GLU A 816 -15.76 -21.66 -0.99
CA GLU A 816 -17.15 -21.16 -0.97
C GLU A 816 -17.49 -20.60 0.43
N ARG A 817 -18.28 -19.52 0.47
CA ARG A 817 -18.62 -18.84 1.73
C ARG A 817 -19.28 -19.78 2.74
N GLU A 818 -20.25 -20.58 2.31
CA GLU A 818 -20.94 -21.53 3.19
C GLU A 818 -19.98 -22.56 3.81
N ALA A 819 -19.00 -23.03 3.03
CA ALA A 819 -18.00 -23.97 3.52
C ALA A 819 -17.04 -23.32 4.52
N MET A 820 -16.68 -22.06 4.31
CA MET A 820 -15.86 -21.27 5.23
C MET A 820 -16.60 -21.00 6.56
N GLU A 821 -17.87 -20.58 6.51
CA GLU A 821 -18.65 -20.28 7.72
C GLU A 821 -18.83 -21.51 8.61
N LYS A 822 -18.97 -22.71 8.03
CA LYS A 822 -19.03 -23.99 8.76
C LYS A 822 -17.74 -24.33 9.52
N LYS A 823 -16.59 -23.75 9.12
CA LYS A 823 -15.28 -23.98 9.75
C LYS A 823 -14.90 -22.92 10.78
N ARG A 824 -15.74 -21.89 10.99
CA ARG A 824 -15.42 -20.79 11.91
C ARG A 824 -15.41 -21.27 13.36
N LEU A 825 -14.27 -21.09 14.04
CA LEU A 825 -14.14 -21.38 15.47
C LEU A 825 -14.85 -20.30 16.31
N LEU A 826 -15.64 -20.74 17.29
CA LEU A 826 -16.38 -19.87 18.21
C LEU A 826 -15.70 -19.83 19.58
N TRP A 827 -14.82 -18.85 19.79
CA TRP A 827 -14.06 -18.68 21.02
C TRP A 827 -14.89 -18.10 22.17
N LYS A 828 -14.66 -18.56 23.39
CA LYS A 828 -15.15 -17.89 24.62
C LYS A 828 -14.26 -16.69 24.92
N VAL A 829 -14.86 -15.53 25.13
CA VAL A 829 -14.13 -14.27 25.34
C VAL A 829 -14.52 -13.66 26.68
N GLU A 830 -13.53 -13.30 27.49
CA GLU A 830 -13.73 -12.65 28.78
C GLU A 830 -14.56 -11.37 28.62
N GLY A 831 -15.57 -11.18 29.48
CA GLY A 831 -16.45 -10.01 29.44
C GLY A 831 -17.53 -10.01 28.35
N SER A 832 -17.64 -11.05 27.52
CA SER A 832 -18.78 -11.20 26.62
C SER A 832 -20.02 -11.69 27.37
N HIS A 833 -21.08 -10.87 27.42
CA HIS A 833 -22.44 -11.34 27.71
C HIS A 833 -23.01 -12.03 26.46
N ASP A 834 -23.95 -12.96 26.62
CA ASP A 834 -24.48 -13.89 25.59
C ASP A 834 -25.05 -13.24 24.31
N GLU A 835 -25.16 -11.91 24.25
CA GLU A 835 -25.55 -11.16 23.06
C GLU A 835 -24.31 -10.50 22.43
N ARG A 836 -23.58 -11.25 21.60
CA ARG A 836 -22.68 -10.61 20.64
C ARG A 836 -23.53 -9.80 19.67
N PRO A 837 -23.34 -8.47 19.55
CA PRO A 837 -24.00 -7.73 18.50
C PRO A 837 -23.57 -8.32 17.16
N THR A 838 -24.51 -8.92 16.44
CA THR A 838 -24.29 -9.33 15.06
C THR A 838 -24.05 -8.06 14.26
N SER A 839 -22.82 -7.81 13.82
CA SER A 839 -22.56 -6.75 12.86
C SER A 839 -23.54 -6.90 11.69
N PRO A 840 -24.23 -5.84 11.26
CA PRO A 840 -25.12 -5.92 10.12
C PRO A 840 -24.33 -6.45 8.90
N ARG A 841 -24.95 -7.35 8.14
CA ARG A 841 -24.38 -7.96 6.93
C ARG A 841 -25.41 -7.96 5.81
N GLY A 842 -24.94 -7.87 4.57
CA GLY A 842 -25.79 -8.06 3.40
C GLY A 842 -26.38 -9.47 3.34
N GLY A 843 -27.60 -9.59 2.84
CA GLY A 843 -28.25 -10.88 2.63
C GLY A 843 -27.58 -11.76 1.56
N PRO A 844 -27.94 -13.05 1.47
CA PRO A 844 -27.52 -13.91 0.37
C PRO A 844 -27.98 -13.33 -0.98
N VAL A 845 -27.20 -13.58 -2.04
CA VAL A 845 -27.55 -13.09 -3.38
C VAL A 845 -28.78 -13.82 -3.91
N ASP A 846 -29.83 -13.07 -4.23
CA ASP A 846 -31.03 -13.60 -4.89
C ASP A 846 -30.67 -14.00 -6.35
N PRO A 847 -30.74 -15.29 -6.73
CA PRO A 847 -30.30 -15.74 -8.05
C PRO A 847 -31.21 -15.27 -9.20
N LEU A 848 -32.43 -14.81 -8.90
CA LEU A 848 -33.35 -14.28 -9.90
C LEU A 848 -33.22 -12.76 -10.05
N LYS A 849 -33.00 -12.05 -8.95
CA LYS A 849 -32.85 -10.58 -8.97
C LYS A 849 -31.42 -10.14 -9.26
N LEU A 850 -30.44 -11.02 -8.99
CA LEU A 850 -29.00 -10.77 -9.13
C LEU A 850 -28.57 -9.47 -8.42
N VAL A 851 -29.09 -9.30 -7.20
CA VAL A 851 -28.80 -8.16 -6.32
C VAL A 851 -27.84 -8.59 -5.22
N VAL A 852 -26.75 -7.85 -5.07
CA VAL A 852 -25.81 -7.99 -3.95
C VAL A 852 -26.04 -6.85 -2.97
N GLU A 853 -26.29 -7.18 -1.71
CA GLU A 853 -26.34 -6.21 -0.61
C GLU A 853 -24.99 -6.16 0.12
N LEU A 854 -24.59 -4.98 0.57
CA LEU A 854 -23.36 -4.77 1.32
C LEU A 854 -23.66 -3.92 2.54
N ALA A 855 -23.38 -4.47 3.72
CA ALA A 855 -23.38 -3.68 4.93
C ALA A 855 -22.11 -2.80 5.01
N PRO A 856 -22.13 -1.75 5.84
CA PRO A 856 -20.95 -0.95 6.13
C PRO A 856 -19.70 -1.78 6.46
N MET A 857 -18.57 -1.38 5.88
CA MET A 857 -17.27 -2.09 5.88
C MET A 857 -17.22 -3.51 5.30
N GLU A 858 -18.34 -4.05 4.83
CA GLU A 858 -18.37 -5.40 4.26
C GLU A 858 -17.62 -5.45 2.92
N ILE A 859 -16.84 -6.51 2.74
CA ILE A 859 -16.25 -6.90 1.45
C ILE A 859 -16.82 -8.26 1.09
N ARG A 860 -17.41 -8.38 -0.10
CA ARG A 860 -17.91 -9.65 -0.63
C ARG A 860 -17.21 -10.00 -1.94
N THR A 861 -16.83 -11.26 -2.07
CA THR A 861 -16.13 -11.81 -3.23
C THR A 861 -17.03 -12.82 -3.93
N PHE A 862 -17.12 -12.74 -5.25
CA PHE A 862 -17.96 -13.61 -6.07
C PHE A 862 -17.20 -14.15 -7.28
N VAL A 863 -17.48 -15.39 -7.64
CA VAL A 863 -17.18 -15.95 -8.96
C VAL A 863 -18.48 -15.94 -9.77
N ILE A 864 -18.44 -15.31 -10.94
CA ILE A 864 -19.58 -15.12 -11.83
C ILE A 864 -19.32 -15.89 -13.13
N ASN A 865 -20.20 -16.85 -13.42
CA ASN A 865 -20.20 -17.59 -14.66
C ASN A 865 -21.10 -16.90 -15.68
N PHE A 866 -20.68 -16.93 -16.95
CA PHE A 866 -21.47 -16.39 -18.07
C PHE A 866 -21.92 -17.53 -19.01
N SER A 867 -22.99 -17.29 -19.78
CA SER A 867 -23.51 -18.21 -20.82
C SER A 867 -23.38 -17.66 -22.22
#